data_AF-A0A166VSN9-F1
#
_entry.id   AF-A0A166VSN9-F1
#
_cell.length_a   1.000
_cell.length_b   1.000
_cell.length_c   1.000
_cell.angle_alpha   90.00
_cell.angle_beta   90.00
_cell.angle_gamma   90.00
#
_symmetry.space_group_name_H-M   'P 1'
#
loop_
_entity.id
_entity.type
_entity.pdbx_description
1 polymer ?
#
loop_
_entity_poly.entity_id
_entity_poly.type
_entity_poly.pdbx_seq_one_letter_code
_entity_poly.pdbx_strand_id
1 'polypeptide(L)'
;MSSYSGNSRSVDLDVDYVVEEHIQAFAKALQAEDIADDPSDLNLLSPTASAPQSPRVRKVSALSDFAPVNQRVRKRRKREKLPDGKRQDWLFVLLRWPLLIFIFAFIAGEFGLYVLIRQLVNGKEWLLAWRGRKGVLRKQLRAARTYEEWKKTAAAMDEHLQFQEWKQIDEDPYYDWRLVRKVRRSLKALREKNDVRGVLGVLETCIRTNFAAVESPRLYSETFYGTKTLIESFLDEQHHALEFIRNTPELSTEEKKRFFKSANTNLGSSALCLSGGGSFGYYHFGVIKAFLDANLLPRVITGTSAGGLIAALVCTRTDAELRRLIVPEIATRITACEEPFTVWFKRFWKTGARFDSVSWARKCTFFTRGSMTFREAYTRTGRILNISVIPADRHSPTKLLNYMTAPDTIIWSALLASAAVPGILNPVVLLHKLKDGRVVPWNWGSKFKDGSLRVDIPVQALNLYFNVTHPIVSQVNPHVHLFFFAPRGSAGRPVAHRKGKGWRGNFLLSAAEQWLKLELTKNFKVIRDLELLPPLLGQDWSSVFLQRFDGAVTIWPKTRAWDWVRILSDPDPVELERMMRVGELVTWPKLHMIENRYRIEKEILRGRQHARKQSQAHPRVETPGRESLDQSVLLPRFTKSPAQTDNESPLPIDTDAEAAYANNLKASPKRPRPISELLKRDTNIQDPLRSPLARRRWASELLDAEDAEGSEHPSQRRGARRTSPSTTPKNISPNSSGIFSRFRTQSFPAIRSPFSGNNKTKLHVKEGSVAGDEAWSTDSSSDEEFSLQEQRHLHHPSVLNLEPMDEGDSSFEGQAE
;
A
#
# COMPACT_ATOMS: atom_id res chain seq x y z
N MET A 1 -2.61 42.45 16.03
CA MET A 1 -1.57 41.41 16.19
C MET A 1 -1.28 40.69 14.86
N SER A 2 -0.85 41.42 13.81
CA SER A 2 -0.72 40.87 12.43
C SER A 2 0.65 41.09 11.79
N SER A 3 1.67 41.55 12.52
CA SER A 3 2.98 41.91 11.96
C SER A 3 4.12 40.93 12.27
N TYR A 4 3.90 39.89 13.08
CA TYR A 4 4.95 38.94 13.49
C TYR A 4 5.00 37.61 12.70
N SER A 5 4.06 37.33 11.78
CA SER A 5 4.02 36.03 11.07
C SER A 5 4.76 35.98 9.73
N GLY A 6 5.25 37.12 9.21
CA GLY A 6 5.96 37.19 7.94
C GLY A 6 7.40 36.71 8.04
N ASN A 7 8.14 37.18 9.04
CA ASN A 7 9.58 36.90 9.19
C ASN A 7 9.90 35.44 9.55
N SER A 8 8.97 34.69 10.15
CA SER A 8 9.23 33.29 10.49
C SER A 8 9.03 32.33 9.32
N ARG A 9 8.32 32.74 8.25
CA ARG A 9 8.02 31.87 7.11
C ARG A 9 9.18 31.78 6.12
N SER A 10 9.89 32.88 5.87
CA SER A 10 11.08 32.91 5.02
C SER A 10 12.25 32.13 5.62
N VAL A 11 12.43 32.20 6.95
CA VAL A 11 13.54 31.57 7.66
C VAL A 11 13.59 30.05 7.47
N ASP A 12 12.44 29.36 7.40
CA ASP A 12 12.39 27.90 7.20
C ASP A 12 12.71 27.47 5.74
N LEU A 13 12.47 28.35 4.77
CA LEU A 13 12.76 28.10 3.35
C LEU A 13 14.23 28.37 2.99
N ASP A 14 14.90 29.26 3.71
CA ASP A 14 16.29 29.66 3.44
C ASP A 14 17.37 28.74 4.04
N VAL A 15 16.98 27.79 4.91
CA VAL A 15 17.93 26.88 5.56
C VAL A 15 18.58 25.93 4.55
N ASP A 16 19.92 25.95 4.53
CA ASP A 16 20.72 24.93 3.84
C ASP A 16 21.06 23.78 4.80
N TYR A 17 20.80 22.55 4.34
CA TYR A 17 21.05 21.32 5.09
C TYR A 17 22.15 20.45 4.46
N VAL A 18 22.89 20.98 3.49
CA VAL A 18 23.98 20.25 2.81
C VAL A 18 25.12 19.99 3.80
N VAL A 19 25.52 18.72 3.90
CA VAL A 19 26.72 18.29 4.62
C VAL A 19 27.75 17.84 3.59
N GLU A 20 28.76 18.66 3.35
CA GLU A 20 29.68 18.47 2.22
C GLU A 20 30.47 17.16 2.32
N GLU A 21 30.85 16.72 3.52
CA GLU A 21 31.52 15.44 3.76
C GLU A 21 30.70 14.25 3.24
N HIS A 22 29.39 14.28 3.44
CA HIS A 22 28.49 13.21 3.00
C HIS A 22 28.32 13.20 1.47
N ILE A 23 28.28 14.38 0.85
CA ILE A 23 28.21 14.52 -0.61
C ILE A 23 29.51 14.07 -1.27
N GLN A 24 30.66 14.39 -0.68
CA GLN A 24 31.96 13.90 -1.16
C GLN A 24 32.09 12.38 -1.01
N ALA A 25 31.63 11.80 0.11
CA ALA A 25 31.59 10.35 0.29
C ALA A 25 30.73 9.66 -0.78
N PHE A 26 29.61 10.28 -1.17
CA PHE A 26 28.76 9.79 -2.26
C PHE A 26 29.44 9.87 -3.63
N ALA A 27 30.06 11.01 -3.95
CA ALA A 27 30.80 11.16 -5.21
C ALA A 27 31.93 10.12 -5.34
N LYS A 28 32.67 9.89 -4.25
CA LYS A 28 33.70 8.84 -4.18
C LYS A 28 33.11 7.44 -4.37
N ALA A 29 31.95 7.17 -3.78
CA ALA A 29 31.28 5.87 -3.90
C ALA A 29 30.81 5.58 -5.33
N LEU A 30 30.30 6.59 -6.05
CA LEU A 30 29.90 6.45 -7.45
C LEU A 30 31.12 6.12 -8.34
N GLN A 31 32.22 6.86 -8.18
CA GLN A 31 33.45 6.65 -8.95
C GLN A 31 34.12 5.30 -8.66
N ALA A 32 34.12 4.87 -7.40
CA ALA A 32 34.75 3.61 -7.01
C ALA A 32 34.07 2.37 -7.61
N GLU A 33 32.77 2.44 -7.89
CA GLU A 33 32.06 1.34 -8.57
C GLU A 33 32.16 1.42 -10.09
N ASP A 34 32.22 2.62 -10.69
CA ASP A 34 32.46 2.78 -12.14
C ASP A 34 33.81 2.17 -12.57
N ILE A 35 34.83 2.23 -11.72
CA ILE A 35 36.15 1.61 -11.94
C ILE A 35 36.10 0.08 -11.82
N ALA A 36 35.16 -0.47 -11.05
CA ALA A 36 35.00 -1.92 -10.88
C ALA A 36 34.21 -2.57 -12.05
N ASP A 37 33.42 -1.78 -12.77
CA ASP A 37 32.64 -2.22 -13.94
C ASP A 37 33.46 -2.19 -15.26
N ASP A 38 34.66 -1.57 -15.29
CA ASP A 38 35.54 -1.52 -16.48
C ASP A 38 36.65 -2.59 -16.40
N PRO A 39 36.62 -3.66 -17.24
CA PRO A 39 37.61 -4.73 -17.19
C PRO A 39 39.00 -4.33 -17.74
N SER A 40 39.15 -3.10 -18.26
CA SER A 40 40.41 -2.66 -18.90
C SER A 40 41.46 -2.09 -17.94
N ASP A 41 41.06 -1.67 -16.73
CA ASP A 41 41.95 -0.97 -15.78
C ASP A 41 42.49 -1.84 -14.63
N LEU A 42 42.21 -3.14 -14.61
CA LEU A 42 42.70 -4.06 -13.57
C LEU A 42 44.22 -4.37 -13.62
N ASN A 43 44.96 -3.77 -14.56
CA ASN A 43 46.39 -4.05 -14.76
C ASN A 43 47.35 -2.88 -14.47
N LEU A 44 46.88 -1.75 -13.92
CA LEU A 44 47.75 -0.62 -13.61
C LEU A 44 47.56 -0.13 -12.18
N LEU A 45 48.09 -0.86 -11.19
CA LEU A 45 48.41 -0.31 -9.85
C LEU A 45 49.35 -1.30 -9.12
N SER A 46 50.66 -1.09 -9.27
CA SER A 46 51.69 -1.68 -8.39
C SER A 46 51.70 -0.98 -7.02
N PRO A 47 52.02 -1.67 -5.91
CA PRO A 47 51.82 -1.15 -4.57
C PRO A 47 53.05 -0.35 -4.11
N THR A 48 52.88 0.96 -3.91
CA THR A 48 53.72 1.70 -2.95
C THR A 48 52.88 2.72 -2.20
N ALA A 49 53.21 2.90 -0.92
CA ALA A 49 52.66 3.80 0.09
C ALA A 49 51.44 3.33 0.90
N SER A 50 51.69 3.27 2.20
CA SER A 50 50.92 2.83 3.34
C SER A 50 49.74 3.75 3.72
N ALA A 51 48.54 3.17 3.86
CA ALA A 51 47.41 3.74 4.60
C ALA A 51 46.58 2.61 5.27
N PRO A 52 45.96 2.84 6.44
CA PRO A 52 45.44 1.77 7.29
C PRO A 52 44.23 1.07 6.67
N GLN A 53 44.29 -0.26 6.67
CA GLN A 53 43.33 -1.16 6.04
C GLN A 53 42.03 -1.22 6.85
N SER A 54 40.93 -0.72 6.29
CA SER A 54 39.58 -1.23 6.63
C SER A 54 39.37 -2.56 5.88
N PRO A 55 38.66 -3.55 6.45
CA PRO A 55 38.54 -4.88 5.83
C PRO A 55 37.82 -4.76 4.49
N ARG A 56 38.54 -5.01 3.39
CA ARG A 56 37.98 -5.09 2.04
C ARG A 56 37.10 -6.33 1.96
N VAL A 57 35.80 -6.15 2.13
CA VAL A 57 34.81 -7.17 1.77
C VAL A 57 34.81 -7.29 0.24
N ARG A 58 35.21 -8.46 -0.27
CA ARG A 58 35.18 -8.79 -1.70
C ARG A 58 33.71 -8.80 -2.16
N LYS A 59 33.32 -7.86 -3.01
CA LYS A 59 31.99 -7.83 -3.64
C LYS A 59 31.97 -8.80 -4.80
N VAL A 60 30.97 -9.68 -4.83
CA VAL A 60 30.63 -10.50 -6.00
C VAL A 60 29.50 -9.78 -6.71
N SER A 61 29.79 -9.04 -7.78
CA SER A 61 28.79 -8.49 -8.68
C SER A 61 28.81 -9.30 -9.97
N ALA A 62 27.62 -9.72 -10.45
CA ALA A 62 27.47 -10.24 -11.80
C ALA A 62 27.53 -9.04 -12.77
N LEU A 63 28.38 -9.14 -13.80
CA LEU A 63 28.50 -8.14 -14.85
C LEU A 63 27.13 -7.90 -15.51
N SER A 64 26.63 -6.67 -15.42
CA SER A 64 25.53 -6.21 -16.26
C SER A 64 26.10 -5.36 -17.40
N ASP A 65 26.01 -5.87 -18.62
CA ASP A 65 26.39 -5.16 -19.85
C ASP A 65 25.57 -3.87 -20.01
N PHE A 66 26.18 -2.72 -19.77
CA PHE A 66 25.61 -1.41 -20.05
C PHE A 66 26.56 -0.58 -20.93
N ALA A 67 26.04 -0.17 -22.09
CA ALA A 67 26.57 0.73 -23.13
C ALA A 67 27.44 0.10 -24.25
N PRO A 68 27.06 0.25 -25.54
CA PRO A 68 28.00 0.05 -26.64
C PRO A 68 28.95 1.25 -26.67
N VAL A 69 30.12 1.09 -26.08
CA VAL A 69 31.24 2.01 -26.32
C VAL A 69 31.71 1.77 -27.76
N ASN A 70 31.69 2.81 -28.60
CA ASN A 70 32.30 2.78 -29.93
C ASN A 70 33.82 2.59 -29.80
N GLN A 71 34.27 1.36 -29.57
CA GLN A 71 35.67 1.01 -29.67
C GLN A 71 36.07 1.01 -31.14
N ARG A 72 37.07 1.81 -31.50
CA ARG A 72 37.75 1.69 -32.80
C ARG A 72 38.39 0.30 -32.86
N VAL A 73 37.76 -0.61 -33.57
CA VAL A 73 38.22 -1.99 -33.73
C VAL A 73 39.56 -1.99 -34.48
N ARG A 74 40.66 -2.17 -33.75
CA ARG A 74 41.90 -2.68 -34.36
C ARG A 74 41.68 -4.16 -34.64
N LYS A 75 41.60 -4.51 -35.93
CA LYS A 75 41.49 -5.89 -36.43
C LYS A 75 42.58 -6.75 -35.80
N ARG A 76 42.19 -7.69 -34.93
CA ARG A 76 43.01 -8.87 -34.63
C ARG A 76 42.13 -10.11 -34.54
N ARG A 77 42.39 -11.03 -35.47
CA ARG A 77 41.79 -12.37 -35.57
C ARG A 77 42.19 -13.21 -34.37
N LYS A 78 41.22 -13.61 -33.53
CA LYS A 78 41.09 -14.97 -32.99
C LYS A 78 39.68 -15.09 -32.40
N ARG A 79 38.88 -15.96 -33.01
CA ARG A 79 37.46 -16.17 -32.67
C ARG A 79 37.44 -17.19 -31.53
N GLU A 80 37.60 -16.73 -30.29
CA GLU A 80 37.25 -17.56 -29.13
C GLU A 80 35.73 -17.62 -29.04
N LYS A 81 35.20 -18.83 -29.03
CA LYS A 81 33.77 -19.10 -28.90
C LYS A 81 33.34 -18.71 -27.49
N LEU A 82 32.63 -17.60 -27.37
CA LEU A 82 31.80 -17.29 -26.20
C LEU A 82 30.74 -18.40 -26.03
N PRO A 83 30.36 -18.76 -24.78
CA PRO A 83 29.35 -19.78 -24.54
C PRO A 83 27.99 -19.36 -25.12
N ASP A 84 27.27 -20.33 -25.70
CA ASP A 84 25.99 -20.16 -26.41
C ASP A 84 24.94 -19.42 -25.57
N GLY A 85 24.88 -18.10 -25.70
CA GLY A 85 23.69 -17.33 -25.35
C GLY A 85 22.62 -17.59 -26.40
N LYS A 86 21.58 -18.37 -26.02
CA LYS A 86 20.33 -18.66 -26.77
C LYS A 86 20.29 -18.04 -28.17
N ARG A 87 20.58 -18.84 -29.21
CA ARG A 87 20.29 -18.45 -30.60
C ARG A 87 18.81 -18.05 -30.68
N GLN A 88 18.54 -16.76 -30.83
CA GLN A 88 17.17 -16.29 -31.06
C GLN A 88 16.68 -16.90 -32.37
N ASP A 89 15.49 -17.49 -32.37
CA ASP A 89 14.90 -18.12 -33.55
C ASP A 89 14.92 -17.16 -34.73
N TRP A 90 15.37 -17.63 -35.90
CA TRP A 90 15.49 -16.76 -37.08
C TRP A 90 14.13 -16.18 -37.49
N LEU A 91 13.07 -16.95 -37.25
CA LEU A 91 11.68 -16.52 -37.41
C LEU A 91 11.32 -15.35 -36.50
N PHE A 92 11.76 -15.38 -35.23
CA PHE A 92 11.58 -14.30 -34.29
C PHE A 92 12.29 -13.03 -34.77
N VAL A 93 13.56 -13.13 -35.18
CA VAL A 93 14.32 -11.96 -35.65
C VAL A 93 13.68 -11.31 -36.88
N LEU A 94 13.17 -12.12 -37.83
CA LEU A 94 12.55 -11.64 -39.07
C LEU A 94 11.15 -11.05 -38.83
N LEU A 95 10.29 -11.74 -38.08
CA LEU A 95 8.89 -11.34 -37.89
C LEU A 95 8.66 -10.34 -36.76
N ARG A 96 9.62 -10.18 -35.85
CA ARG A 96 9.49 -9.28 -34.69
C ARG A 96 9.10 -7.87 -35.08
N TRP A 97 9.84 -7.23 -35.99
CA TRP A 97 9.59 -5.83 -36.35
C TRP A 97 8.27 -5.63 -37.12
N PRO A 98 7.95 -6.44 -38.16
CA PRO A 98 6.65 -6.39 -38.80
C PRO A 98 5.47 -6.60 -37.83
N LEU A 99 5.58 -7.60 -36.95
CA LEU A 99 4.56 -7.90 -35.95
C LEU A 99 4.41 -6.75 -34.93
N LEU A 100 5.53 -6.19 -34.45
CA LEU A 100 5.52 -5.08 -33.51
C LEU A 100 4.89 -3.82 -34.14
N ILE A 101 5.23 -3.50 -35.39
CA ILE A 101 4.64 -2.37 -36.13
C ILE A 101 3.13 -2.60 -36.34
N PHE A 102 2.72 -3.81 -36.70
CA PHE A 102 1.31 -4.16 -36.86
C PHE A 102 0.53 -3.99 -35.55
N ILE A 103 1.04 -4.52 -34.44
CA ILE A 103 0.41 -4.38 -33.12
C ILE A 103 0.36 -2.90 -32.70
N PHE A 104 1.43 -2.12 -32.90
CA PHE A 104 1.42 -0.68 -32.58
C PHE A 104 0.44 0.12 -33.45
N ALA A 105 0.30 -0.22 -34.73
CA ALA A 105 -0.70 0.41 -35.60
C ALA A 105 -2.12 0.11 -35.10
N PHE A 106 -2.37 -1.12 -34.66
CA PHE A 106 -3.64 -1.52 -34.06
C PHE A 106 -3.91 -0.79 -32.74
N ILE A 107 -2.93 -0.75 -31.82
CA ILE A 107 -2.98 0.01 -30.57
C ILE A 107 -3.24 1.50 -30.85
N ALA A 108 -2.60 2.09 -31.86
CA ALA A 108 -2.80 3.49 -32.22
C ALA A 108 -4.24 3.76 -32.70
N GLY A 109 -4.82 2.85 -33.50
CA GLY A 109 -6.21 2.91 -33.93
C GLY A 109 -7.19 2.79 -32.75
N GLU A 110 -7.01 1.79 -31.89
CA GLU A 110 -7.81 1.59 -30.67
C GLU A 110 -7.72 2.79 -29.73
N PHE A 111 -6.51 3.32 -29.53
CA PHE A 111 -6.26 4.51 -28.72
C PHE A 111 -6.95 5.75 -29.30
N GLY A 112 -6.92 5.93 -30.62
CA GLY A 112 -7.65 7.00 -31.29
C GLY A 112 -9.17 6.91 -31.05
N LEU A 113 -9.73 5.70 -31.20
CA LEU A 113 -11.15 5.44 -30.92
C LEU A 113 -11.50 5.65 -29.43
N TYR A 114 -10.62 5.21 -28.53
CA TYR A 114 -10.73 5.43 -27.10
C TYR A 114 -10.82 6.93 -26.78
N VAL A 115 -9.88 7.73 -27.30
CA VAL A 115 -9.88 9.19 -27.10
C VAL A 115 -11.16 9.82 -27.64
N LEU A 116 -11.61 9.41 -28.84
CA LEU A 116 -12.86 9.90 -29.43
C LEU A 116 -14.06 9.64 -28.52
N ILE A 117 -14.25 8.41 -28.04
CA ILE A 117 -15.33 8.04 -27.12
C ILE A 117 -15.24 8.86 -25.83
N ARG A 118 -14.04 9.07 -25.29
CA ARG A 118 -13.84 9.90 -24.08
C ARG A 118 -14.27 11.35 -24.32
N GLN A 119 -13.97 11.94 -25.48
CA GLN A 119 -14.41 13.29 -25.81
C GLN A 119 -15.93 13.38 -25.99
N LEU A 120 -16.56 12.37 -26.60
CA LEU A 120 -18.02 12.29 -26.71
C LEU A 120 -18.70 12.23 -25.33
N VAL A 121 -18.19 11.40 -24.43
CA VAL A 121 -18.70 11.33 -23.04
C VAL A 121 -18.51 12.66 -22.33
N ASN A 122 -17.32 13.27 -22.42
CA ASN A 122 -17.03 14.57 -21.80
C ASN A 122 -17.94 15.68 -22.33
N GLY A 123 -18.13 15.78 -23.65
CA GLY A 123 -19.00 16.77 -24.28
C GLY A 123 -20.46 16.60 -23.84
N LYS A 124 -20.97 15.37 -23.84
CA LYS A 124 -22.33 15.07 -23.38
C LYS A 124 -22.54 15.40 -21.90
N GLU A 125 -21.59 15.02 -21.04
CA GLU A 125 -21.66 15.37 -19.63
C GLU A 125 -21.58 16.88 -19.40
N TRP A 126 -20.75 17.57 -20.15
CA TRP A 126 -20.63 19.02 -20.06
C TRP A 126 -21.98 19.69 -20.39
N LEU A 127 -22.64 19.27 -21.47
CA LEU A 127 -23.95 19.78 -21.87
C LEU A 127 -25.04 19.55 -20.81
N LEU A 128 -25.04 18.38 -20.16
CA LEU A 128 -26.05 18.03 -19.15
C LEU A 128 -25.76 18.65 -17.77
N ALA A 129 -24.49 18.66 -17.36
CA ALA A 129 -24.09 19.01 -16.01
C ALA A 129 -24.02 20.53 -15.78
N TRP A 130 -23.82 21.33 -16.82
CA TRP A 130 -23.55 22.77 -16.67
C TRP A 130 -24.76 23.69 -16.85
N ARG A 131 -25.96 23.14 -16.98
CA ARG A 131 -27.19 23.91 -17.15
C ARG A 131 -27.82 24.33 -15.82
N GLY A 132 -28.39 25.54 -15.79
CA GLY A 132 -29.18 26.08 -14.67
C GLY A 132 -28.42 26.14 -13.33
N ARG A 133 -29.17 25.94 -12.23
CA ARG A 133 -28.64 25.98 -10.86
C ARG A 133 -27.52 24.97 -10.60
N LYS A 134 -27.57 23.80 -11.26
CA LYS A 134 -26.51 22.77 -11.18
C LYS A 134 -25.17 23.27 -11.72
N GLY A 135 -25.18 24.08 -12.79
CA GLY A 135 -23.98 24.69 -13.34
C GLY A 135 -23.36 25.72 -12.40
N VAL A 136 -24.18 26.54 -11.74
CA VAL A 136 -23.74 27.55 -10.76
C VAL A 136 -23.07 26.88 -9.56
N LEU A 137 -23.72 25.89 -8.95
CA LEU A 137 -23.16 25.15 -7.81
C LEU A 137 -21.87 24.40 -8.20
N ARG A 138 -21.76 23.87 -9.43
CA ARG A 138 -20.52 23.27 -9.93
C ARG A 138 -19.39 24.29 -10.11
N LYS A 139 -19.71 25.52 -10.54
CA LYS A 139 -18.73 26.62 -10.59
C LYS A 139 -18.24 26.97 -9.20
N GLN A 140 -19.15 27.06 -8.22
CA GLN A 140 -18.80 27.31 -6.81
C GLN A 140 -17.93 26.18 -6.24
N LEU A 141 -18.25 24.91 -6.49
CA LEU A 141 -17.41 23.77 -6.07
C LEU A 141 -15.99 23.83 -6.64
N ARG A 142 -15.81 24.37 -7.86
CA ARG A 142 -14.47 24.56 -8.46
C ARG A 142 -13.77 25.83 -7.97
N ALA A 143 -14.53 26.85 -7.59
CA ALA A 143 -14.03 28.11 -7.09
C ALA A 143 -13.63 28.05 -5.61
N ALA A 144 -14.19 27.09 -4.85
CA ALA A 144 -13.95 26.92 -3.42
C ALA A 144 -12.45 26.92 -3.08
N ARG A 145 -12.10 27.66 -2.03
CA ARG A 145 -10.71 27.79 -1.54
C ARG A 145 -10.45 27.00 -0.28
N THR A 146 -11.49 26.61 0.45
CA THR A 146 -11.39 25.84 1.69
C THR A 146 -12.24 24.58 1.62
N TYR A 147 -11.85 23.57 2.40
CA TYR A 147 -12.62 22.34 2.50
C TYR A 147 -14.04 22.58 3.06
N GLU A 148 -14.19 23.50 4.01
CA GLU A 148 -15.50 23.85 4.58
C GLU A 148 -16.44 24.50 3.57
N GLU A 149 -15.94 25.44 2.77
CA GLU A 149 -16.70 26.06 1.68
C GLU A 149 -17.12 25.01 0.64
N TRP A 150 -16.19 24.12 0.28
CA TRP A 150 -16.47 23.01 -0.62
C TRP A 150 -17.55 22.09 -0.05
N LYS A 151 -17.47 21.71 1.23
CA LYS A 151 -18.43 20.86 1.93
C LYS A 151 -19.83 21.49 1.99
N LYS A 152 -19.93 22.79 2.32
CA LYS A 152 -21.21 23.53 2.30
C LYS A 152 -21.85 23.52 0.91
N THR A 153 -21.06 23.79 -0.12
CA THR A 153 -21.54 23.78 -1.51
C THR A 153 -21.94 22.37 -1.98
N ALA A 154 -21.20 21.34 -1.56
CA ALA A 154 -21.50 19.94 -1.88
C ALA A 154 -22.81 19.50 -1.22
N ALA A 155 -23.05 19.89 0.04
CA ALA A 155 -24.31 19.63 0.72
C ALA A 155 -25.50 20.33 0.03
N ALA A 156 -25.34 21.60 -0.37
CA ALA A 156 -26.36 22.33 -1.13
C ALA A 156 -26.65 21.70 -2.51
N MET A 157 -25.63 21.10 -3.15
CA MET A 157 -25.80 20.33 -4.37
C MET A 157 -26.59 19.04 -4.13
N ASP A 158 -26.28 18.31 -3.07
CA ASP A 158 -27.00 17.09 -2.68
C ASP A 158 -28.48 17.37 -2.38
N GLU A 159 -28.77 18.47 -1.67
CA GLU A 159 -30.13 18.93 -1.39
C GLU A 159 -30.89 19.27 -2.67
N HIS A 160 -30.27 20.07 -3.56
CA HIS A 160 -30.89 20.44 -4.83
C HIS A 160 -31.18 19.24 -5.76
N LEU A 161 -30.35 18.18 -5.68
CA LEU A 161 -30.51 16.96 -6.46
C LEU A 161 -31.36 15.89 -5.75
N GLN A 162 -31.87 16.18 -4.54
CA GLN A 162 -32.65 15.28 -3.70
C GLN A 162 -31.92 13.98 -3.36
N PHE A 163 -30.60 14.04 -3.16
CA PHE A 163 -29.83 12.87 -2.73
C PHE A 163 -30.04 12.49 -1.27
N GLN A 164 -30.66 13.37 -0.47
CA GLN A 164 -30.98 13.10 0.93
C GLN A 164 -31.94 11.92 1.09
N GLU A 165 -32.91 11.75 0.20
CA GLU A 165 -33.82 10.60 0.20
C GLU A 165 -33.05 9.28 0.13
N TRP A 166 -32.06 9.18 -0.75
CA TRP A 166 -31.21 7.99 -0.86
C TRP A 166 -30.36 7.76 0.38
N LYS A 167 -29.89 8.83 1.06
CA LYS A 167 -29.10 8.69 2.30
C LYS A 167 -29.95 8.11 3.45
N GLN A 168 -31.24 8.44 3.50
CA GLN A 168 -32.17 7.97 4.53
C GLN A 168 -32.68 6.54 4.29
N ILE A 169 -32.72 6.10 3.04
CA ILE A 169 -33.08 4.72 2.72
C ILE A 169 -31.90 3.82 3.06
N ASP A 170 -32.05 2.99 4.09
CA ASP A 170 -30.99 2.06 4.52
C ASP A 170 -30.65 1.02 3.43
N GLU A 171 -31.63 0.55 2.67
CA GLU A 171 -31.42 -0.52 1.69
C GLU A 171 -30.52 -0.08 0.53
N ASP A 172 -29.48 -0.88 0.27
CA ASP A 172 -28.60 -0.72 -0.89
C ASP A 172 -27.88 -2.04 -1.21
N PRO A 173 -27.68 -2.42 -2.49
CA PRO A 173 -27.01 -3.67 -2.85
C PRO A 173 -25.52 -3.71 -2.52
N TYR A 174 -24.87 -2.58 -2.25
CA TYR A 174 -23.42 -2.51 -2.10
C TYR A 174 -22.93 -2.73 -0.66
N TYR A 175 -23.83 -2.98 0.31
CA TYR A 175 -23.48 -3.33 1.68
C TYR A 175 -24.59 -4.13 2.38
N ASP A 176 -24.23 -4.88 3.41
CA ASP A 176 -25.20 -5.62 4.23
C ASP A 176 -25.81 -4.71 5.29
N TRP A 177 -26.85 -3.98 4.88
CA TRP A 177 -27.56 -3.05 5.74
C TRP A 177 -28.26 -3.73 6.93
N ARG A 178 -28.66 -4.99 6.81
CA ARG A 178 -29.34 -5.73 7.89
C ARG A 178 -28.36 -6.01 9.02
N LEU A 179 -27.19 -6.53 8.66
CA LEU A 179 -26.10 -6.78 9.61
C LEU A 179 -25.64 -5.49 10.29
N VAL A 180 -25.43 -4.41 9.53
CA VAL A 180 -25.02 -3.11 10.09
C VAL A 180 -26.06 -2.58 11.08
N ARG A 181 -27.35 -2.62 10.72
CA ARG A 181 -28.44 -2.16 11.59
C ARG A 181 -28.51 -2.97 12.88
N LYS A 182 -28.35 -4.28 12.78
CA LYS A 182 -28.34 -5.21 13.92
C LYS A 182 -27.19 -4.90 14.87
N VAL A 183 -25.95 -4.94 14.39
CA VAL A 183 -24.76 -4.67 15.21
C VAL A 183 -24.83 -3.30 15.87
N ARG A 184 -25.30 -2.26 15.16
CA ARG A 184 -25.48 -0.92 15.74
C ARG A 184 -26.47 -0.95 16.92
N ARG A 185 -27.61 -1.63 16.78
CA ARG A 185 -28.62 -1.74 17.84
C ARG A 185 -28.05 -2.50 19.05
N SER A 186 -27.39 -3.63 18.82
CA SER A 186 -26.82 -4.43 19.91
C SER A 186 -25.71 -3.66 20.65
N LEU A 187 -24.81 -2.97 19.93
CA LEU A 187 -23.79 -2.10 20.55
C LEU A 187 -24.41 -1.01 21.43
N LYS A 188 -25.41 -0.31 20.89
CA LYS A 188 -26.10 0.76 21.61
C LYS A 188 -26.82 0.22 22.86
N ALA A 189 -27.57 -0.86 22.73
CA ALA A 189 -28.32 -1.47 23.83
C ALA A 189 -27.39 -1.99 24.94
N LEU A 190 -26.28 -2.66 24.59
CA LEU A 190 -25.31 -3.15 25.56
C LEU A 190 -24.58 -2.00 26.27
N ARG A 191 -24.23 -0.93 25.54
CA ARG A 191 -23.63 0.26 26.13
C ARG A 191 -24.58 0.98 27.08
N GLU A 192 -25.86 1.12 26.73
CA GLU A 192 -26.88 1.73 27.61
C GLU A 192 -27.14 0.89 28.86
N LYS A 193 -27.01 -0.45 28.76
CA LYS A 193 -27.06 -1.37 29.92
C LYS A 193 -25.76 -1.41 30.73
N ASN A 194 -24.72 -0.67 30.34
CA ASN A 194 -23.36 -0.75 30.88
C ASN A 194 -22.77 -2.17 30.87
N ASP A 195 -23.16 -3.03 29.91
CA ASP A 195 -22.57 -4.36 29.76
C ASP A 195 -21.24 -4.28 28.99
N VAL A 196 -20.17 -4.06 29.74
CA VAL A 196 -18.80 -3.90 29.23
C VAL A 196 -18.32 -5.14 28.49
N ARG A 197 -18.61 -6.33 29.03
CA ARG A 197 -18.15 -7.61 28.45
C ARG A 197 -18.89 -7.91 27.15
N GLY A 198 -20.18 -7.59 27.10
CA GLY A 198 -20.97 -7.72 25.89
C GLY A 198 -20.52 -6.77 24.78
N VAL A 199 -20.32 -5.48 25.10
CA VAL A 199 -19.77 -4.50 24.13
C VAL A 199 -18.42 -4.96 23.59
N LEU A 200 -17.54 -5.44 24.46
CA LEU A 200 -16.23 -5.98 24.07
C LEU A 200 -16.36 -7.16 23.09
N GLY A 201 -17.28 -8.09 23.34
CA GLY A 201 -17.54 -9.23 22.48
C GLY A 201 -18.02 -8.84 21.08
N VAL A 202 -18.93 -7.87 20.98
CA VAL A 202 -19.44 -7.37 19.69
C VAL A 202 -18.37 -6.56 18.94
N LEU A 203 -17.57 -5.74 19.63
CA LEU A 203 -16.48 -5.00 18.99
C LEU A 203 -15.38 -5.93 18.44
N GLU A 204 -15.08 -7.04 19.12
CA GLU A 204 -14.13 -8.04 18.63
C GLU A 204 -14.58 -8.74 17.34
N THR A 205 -15.88 -8.74 17.04
CA THR A 205 -16.42 -9.32 15.79
C THR A 205 -16.60 -8.27 14.69
N CYS A 206 -17.02 -7.04 15.02
CA CYS A 206 -17.35 -6.02 14.02
C CYS A 206 -16.15 -5.18 13.53
N ILE A 207 -15.08 -5.06 14.33
CA ILE A 207 -13.87 -4.32 13.92
C ILE A 207 -13.04 -5.20 12.99
N ARG A 208 -13.32 -5.11 11.69
CA ARG A 208 -12.62 -5.82 10.62
C ARG A 208 -12.50 -4.96 9.38
N THR A 209 -11.54 -5.28 8.51
CA THR A 209 -11.42 -4.65 7.18
C THR A 209 -12.71 -4.77 6.39
N ASN A 210 -13.29 -3.63 5.99
CA ASN A 210 -14.50 -3.57 5.16
C ASN A 210 -15.67 -4.42 5.69
N PHE A 211 -15.92 -4.38 7.01
CA PHE A 211 -17.04 -5.08 7.64
C PHE A 211 -18.37 -4.74 6.95
N ALA A 212 -19.17 -5.76 6.61
CA ALA A 212 -20.45 -5.61 5.90
C ALA A 212 -20.37 -4.78 4.58
N ALA A 213 -19.18 -4.60 4.01
CA ALA A 213 -18.92 -3.76 2.85
C ALA A 213 -19.22 -2.24 3.02
N VAL A 214 -19.18 -1.71 4.25
CA VAL A 214 -19.43 -0.28 4.53
C VAL A 214 -18.42 0.68 3.89
N GLU A 215 -17.24 0.21 3.50
CA GLU A 215 -16.19 1.00 2.83
C GLU A 215 -16.28 0.94 1.31
N SER A 216 -17.36 0.37 0.75
CA SER A 216 -17.54 0.25 -0.71
C SER A 216 -17.50 1.62 -1.41
N PRO A 217 -16.59 1.84 -2.38
CA PRO A 217 -16.49 3.11 -3.11
C PRO A 217 -17.77 3.49 -3.88
N ARG A 218 -18.64 2.51 -4.16
CA ARG A 218 -19.91 2.72 -4.85
C ARG A 218 -20.89 3.56 -4.02
N LEU A 219 -20.97 3.31 -2.72
CA LEU A 219 -21.84 4.06 -1.81
C LEU A 219 -21.45 5.53 -1.77
N TYR A 220 -20.15 5.81 -1.68
CA TYR A 220 -19.64 7.17 -1.68
C TYR A 220 -19.73 7.86 -3.05
N SER A 221 -19.98 7.12 -4.14
CA SER A 221 -20.09 7.68 -5.49
C SER A 221 -21.49 8.20 -5.84
N GLU A 222 -22.52 7.90 -5.04
CA GLU A 222 -23.90 8.33 -5.31
C GLU A 222 -24.18 9.79 -4.94
N THR A 223 -23.40 10.36 -4.01
CA THR A 223 -23.60 11.73 -3.51
C THR A 223 -22.32 12.56 -3.58
N PHE A 224 -22.43 13.89 -3.48
CA PHE A 224 -21.26 14.77 -3.45
C PHE A 224 -20.59 14.78 -2.08
N TYR A 225 -21.35 14.68 -0.98
CA TYR A 225 -20.81 14.65 0.37
C TYR A 225 -21.54 13.65 1.27
N GLY A 226 -20.81 12.73 1.90
CA GLY A 226 -21.37 11.73 2.81
C GLY A 226 -21.79 10.42 2.14
N THR A 227 -22.38 9.53 2.94
CA THR A 227 -22.97 8.27 2.49
C THR A 227 -24.33 8.06 3.18
N LYS A 228 -24.80 6.81 3.27
CA LYS A 228 -26.01 6.39 4.00
C LYS A 228 -25.96 6.80 5.47
N THR A 229 -27.07 7.30 6.00
CA THR A 229 -27.18 7.69 7.42
C THR A 229 -26.98 6.51 8.36
N LEU A 230 -27.42 5.30 7.97
CA LEU A 230 -27.16 4.08 8.73
C LEU A 230 -25.66 3.82 8.93
N ILE A 231 -24.85 3.98 7.88
CA ILE A 231 -23.39 3.77 7.94
C ILE A 231 -22.74 4.80 8.85
N GLU A 232 -23.09 6.08 8.70
CA GLU A 232 -22.58 7.15 9.58
C GLU A 232 -22.92 6.85 11.05
N SER A 233 -24.19 6.54 11.35
CA SER A 233 -24.64 6.24 12.71
C SER A 233 -24.01 4.97 13.31
N PHE A 234 -23.65 4.00 12.46
CA PHE A 234 -22.94 2.79 12.88
C PHE A 234 -21.50 3.09 13.26
N LEU A 235 -20.80 3.90 12.46
CA LEU A 235 -19.42 4.32 12.75
C LEU A 235 -19.37 5.21 13.99
N ASP A 236 -20.34 6.09 14.19
CA ASP A 236 -20.47 6.90 15.40
C ASP A 236 -20.68 6.02 16.64
N GLU A 237 -21.53 5.00 16.57
CA GLU A 237 -21.72 4.06 17.68
C GLU A 237 -20.47 3.21 17.95
N GLN A 238 -19.74 2.77 16.91
CA GLN A 238 -18.44 2.10 17.08
C GLN A 238 -17.42 3.02 17.78
N HIS A 239 -17.36 4.29 17.40
CA HIS A 239 -16.51 5.28 18.03
C HIS A 239 -16.85 5.41 19.53
N HIS A 240 -18.13 5.59 19.87
CA HIS A 240 -18.58 5.69 21.27
C HIS A 240 -18.33 4.40 22.07
N ALA A 241 -18.52 3.23 21.46
CA ALA A 241 -18.25 1.95 22.09
C ALA A 241 -16.74 1.74 22.36
N LEU A 242 -15.86 2.14 21.44
CA LEU A 242 -14.41 2.11 21.65
C LEU A 242 -13.96 3.06 22.76
N GLU A 243 -14.54 4.26 22.81
CA GLU A 243 -14.31 5.23 23.88
C GLU A 243 -14.77 4.70 25.24
N PHE A 244 -15.95 4.06 25.29
CA PHE A 244 -16.46 3.41 26.49
C PHE A 244 -15.48 2.35 27.01
N ILE A 245 -15.05 1.40 26.16
CA ILE A 245 -14.09 0.35 26.54
C ILE A 245 -12.75 0.93 27.01
N ARG A 246 -12.29 2.04 26.43
CA ARG A 246 -11.05 2.71 26.86
C ARG A 246 -11.16 3.22 28.29
N ASN A 247 -12.27 3.89 28.61
CA ASN A 247 -12.44 4.65 29.85
C ASN A 247 -12.94 3.79 31.03
N THR A 248 -13.61 2.66 30.76
CA THR A 248 -14.21 1.80 31.79
C THR A 248 -13.18 1.21 32.78
N PRO A 249 -13.42 1.26 34.10
CA PRO A 249 -12.52 0.68 35.10
C PRO A 249 -12.65 -0.85 35.27
N GLU A 250 -13.74 -1.46 34.80
CA GLU A 250 -14.03 -2.89 34.96
C GLU A 250 -13.10 -3.84 34.19
N LEU A 251 -12.41 -3.33 33.16
CA LEU A 251 -11.43 -4.09 32.39
C LEU A 251 -10.02 -3.78 32.88
N SER A 252 -9.25 -4.84 33.12
CA SER A 252 -7.83 -4.70 33.43
C SER A 252 -7.06 -4.03 32.27
N THR A 253 -5.97 -3.34 32.59
CA THR A 253 -5.11 -2.71 31.57
C THR A 253 -4.57 -3.72 30.56
N GLU A 254 -4.35 -4.98 30.97
CA GLU A 254 -3.90 -6.07 30.11
C GLU A 254 -4.98 -6.54 29.14
N GLU A 255 -6.23 -6.66 29.59
CA GLU A 255 -7.38 -6.96 28.72
C GLU A 255 -7.59 -5.85 27.68
N LYS A 256 -7.54 -4.58 28.10
CA LYS A 256 -7.62 -3.44 27.18
C LYS A 256 -6.48 -3.48 26.15
N LYS A 257 -5.25 -3.72 26.60
CA LYS A 257 -4.08 -3.84 25.71
C LYS A 257 -4.26 -4.96 24.69
N ARG A 258 -4.73 -6.14 25.12
CA ARG A 258 -4.99 -7.28 24.24
C ARG A 258 -6.08 -6.96 23.22
N PHE A 259 -7.18 -6.35 23.66
CA PHE A 259 -8.28 -5.94 22.81
C PHE A 259 -7.84 -4.94 21.75
N PHE A 260 -7.24 -3.81 22.14
CA PHE A 260 -6.83 -2.77 21.19
C PHE A 260 -5.72 -3.24 20.24
N LYS A 261 -4.86 -4.16 20.68
CA LYS A 261 -3.90 -4.83 19.78
C LYS A 261 -4.63 -5.68 18.73
N SER A 262 -5.57 -6.53 19.15
CA SER A 262 -6.38 -7.38 18.27
C SER A 262 -7.22 -6.54 17.28
N ALA A 263 -7.88 -5.48 17.78
CA ALA A 263 -8.65 -4.55 16.97
C ALA A 263 -7.79 -3.87 15.90
N ASN A 264 -6.57 -3.44 16.24
CA ASN A 264 -5.61 -2.86 15.29
C ASN A 264 -5.20 -3.88 14.21
N THR A 265 -4.95 -5.14 14.59
CA THR A 265 -4.62 -6.20 13.64
C THR A 265 -5.78 -6.53 12.71
N ASN A 266 -7.02 -6.60 13.21
CA ASN A 266 -8.21 -6.95 12.42
C ASN A 266 -8.67 -5.82 11.49
N LEU A 267 -8.55 -4.55 11.91
CA LEU A 267 -8.86 -3.41 11.06
C LEU A 267 -7.74 -3.16 10.04
N GLY A 268 -6.49 -3.30 10.46
CA GLY A 268 -5.31 -2.86 9.71
C GLY A 268 -5.17 -1.33 9.66
N SER A 269 -4.11 -0.87 9.01
CA SER A 269 -3.77 0.56 8.94
C SER A 269 -4.01 1.16 7.55
N SER A 270 -4.22 2.48 7.53
CA SER A 270 -4.29 3.25 6.29
C SER A 270 -2.90 3.73 5.87
N ALA A 271 -2.62 3.75 4.57
CA ALA A 271 -1.36 4.26 4.03
C ALA A 271 -1.60 5.28 2.93
N LEU A 272 -0.82 6.36 2.90
CA LEU A 272 -0.79 7.32 1.79
C LEU A 272 0.33 6.94 0.81
N CYS A 273 -0.05 6.60 -0.42
CA CYS A 273 0.87 6.19 -1.47
C CYS A 273 1.00 7.28 -2.53
N LEU A 274 2.20 7.85 -2.67
CA LEU A 274 2.52 8.91 -3.61
C LEU A 274 3.30 8.36 -4.80
N SER A 275 2.63 8.24 -5.94
CA SER A 275 3.19 7.71 -7.18
C SER A 275 4.18 8.67 -7.86
N GLY A 276 5.06 8.15 -8.72
CA GLY A 276 6.11 8.90 -9.42
C GLY A 276 5.75 9.37 -10.82
N GLY A 277 5.64 10.68 -11.06
CA GLY A 277 5.19 11.21 -12.37
C GLY A 277 5.99 12.39 -12.93
N GLY A 278 7.28 12.52 -12.59
CA GLY A 278 8.05 13.73 -12.92
C GLY A 278 7.44 14.98 -12.27
N SER A 279 7.29 16.08 -13.01
CA SER A 279 6.68 17.30 -12.50
C SER A 279 5.21 17.10 -12.06
N PHE A 280 4.49 16.08 -12.55
CA PHE A 280 3.15 15.77 -12.05
C PHE A 280 3.17 15.37 -10.57
N GLY A 281 4.32 14.96 -10.03
CA GLY A 281 4.51 14.76 -8.60
C GLY A 281 4.12 15.99 -7.77
N TYR A 282 4.26 17.21 -8.29
CA TYR A 282 3.94 18.43 -7.52
C TYR A 282 2.44 18.59 -7.20
N TYR A 283 1.55 17.86 -7.88
CA TYR A 283 0.14 17.79 -7.48
C TYR A 283 -0.03 17.18 -6.07
N HIS A 284 0.91 16.34 -5.61
CA HIS A 284 0.87 15.73 -4.28
C HIS A 284 0.95 16.76 -3.15
N PHE A 285 1.58 17.93 -3.36
CA PHE A 285 1.58 19.00 -2.36
C PHE A 285 0.14 19.41 -1.99
N GLY A 286 -0.74 19.51 -2.99
CA GLY A 286 -2.15 19.79 -2.77
C GLY A 286 -2.90 18.68 -2.05
N VAL A 287 -2.59 17.43 -2.40
CA VAL A 287 -3.15 16.25 -1.72
C VAL A 287 -2.77 16.28 -0.25
N ILE A 288 -1.48 16.38 0.06
CA ILE A 288 -0.97 16.43 1.43
C ILE A 288 -1.54 17.62 2.19
N LYS A 289 -1.63 18.81 1.57
CA LYS A 289 -2.25 19.99 2.19
C LYS A 289 -3.70 19.71 2.59
N ALA A 290 -4.49 19.08 1.72
CA ALA A 290 -5.86 18.69 2.06
C ALA A 290 -5.94 17.67 3.21
N PHE A 291 -5.04 16.68 3.26
CA PHE A 291 -4.94 15.74 4.38
C PHE A 291 -4.51 16.40 5.69
N LEU A 292 -3.55 17.32 5.60
CA LEU A 292 -3.01 18.07 6.73
C LEU A 292 -4.09 19.00 7.30
N ASP A 293 -4.76 19.77 6.45
CA ASP A 293 -5.86 20.67 6.85
C ASP A 293 -7.02 19.92 7.50
N ALA A 294 -7.34 18.71 7.03
CA ALA A 294 -8.35 17.86 7.64
C ALA A 294 -7.86 17.05 8.87
N ASN A 295 -6.56 17.09 9.21
CA ASN A 295 -5.93 16.23 10.23
C ASN A 295 -6.15 14.73 10.00
N LEU A 296 -6.10 14.30 8.73
CA LEU A 296 -6.32 12.92 8.28
C LEU A 296 -5.05 12.25 7.75
N LEU A 297 -3.88 12.87 7.92
CA LEU A 297 -2.62 12.36 7.39
C LEU A 297 -2.28 10.98 8.02
N PRO A 298 -2.17 9.90 7.22
CA PRO A 298 -1.86 8.57 7.73
C PRO A 298 -0.42 8.48 8.28
N ARG A 299 -0.20 7.52 9.19
CA ARG A 299 1.14 7.26 9.74
C ARG A 299 2.08 6.57 8.76
N VAL A 300 1.55 5.72 7.89
CA VAL A 300 2.32 5.01 6.86
C VAL A 300 2.26 5.81 5.57
N ILE A 301 3.42 6.23 5.08
CA ILE A 301 3.55 6.99 3.84
C ILE A 301 4.56 6.27 2.95
N THR A 302 4.18 6.00 1.70
CA THR A 302 5.08 5.47 0.69
C THR A 302 5.20 6.45 -0.45
N GLY A 303 6.37 6.53 -1.07
CA GLY A 303 6.56 7.33 -2.26
C GLY A 303 7.60 6.75 -3.19
N THR A 304 7.38 6.97 -4.48
CA THR A 304 8.25 6.51 -5.57
C THR A 304 8.66 7.70 -6.43
N SER A 305 9.94 7.80 -6.79
CA SER A 305 10.49 8.90 -7.60
C SER A 305 10.07 10.29 -7.05
N ALA A 306 9.43 11.15 -7.86
CA ALA A 306 8.92 12.47 -7.43
C ALA A 306 7.94 12.39 -6.23
N GLY A 307 7.14 11.32 -6.13
CA GLY A 307 6.29 11.07 -4.97
C GLY A 307 7.10 10.73 -3.71
N GLY A 308 8.24 10.06 -3.87
CA GLY A 308 9.22 9.80 -2.82
C GLY A 308 9.79 11.07 -2.22
N LEU A 309 10.15 12.05 -3.06
CA LEU A 309 10.68 13.34 -2.62
C LEU A 309 9.71 14.05 -1.67
N ILE A 310 8.43 14.06 -2.04
CA ILE A 310 7.37 14.71 -1.27
C ILE A 310 7.02 13.87 -0.03
N ALA A 311 6.99 12.53 -0.13
CA ALA A 311 6.82 11.64 1.02
C ALA A 311 7.92 11.87 2.07
N ALA A 312 9.18 12.01 1.64
CA ALA A 312 10.30 12.31 2.53
C ALA A 312 10.13 13.67 3.21
N LEU A 313 9.72 14.71 2.47
CA LEU A 313 9.41 16.03 3.04
C LEU A 313 8.40 15.91 4.20
N VAL A 314 7.34 15.12 3.99
CA VAL A 314 6.29 14.89 4.99
C VAL A 314 6.78 14.06 6.18
N CYS A 315 7.57 13.01 5.97
CA CYS A 315 8.02 12.14 7.06
C CYS A 315 9.18 12.72 7.88
N THR A 316 9.90 13.72 7.36
CA THR A 316 11.04 14.35 8.03
C THR A 316 10.66 15.51 8.96
N ARG A 317 9.42 15.99 8.87
CA ARG A 317 8.93 17.21 9.54
C ARG A 317 7.62 16.99 10.29
N THR A 318 7.41 17.76 11.35
CA THR A 318 6.17 17.71 12.15
C THR A 318 5.00 18.37 11.42
N ASP A 319 3.75 18.11 11.85
CA ASP A 319 2.57 18.76 11.25
C ASP A 319 2.63 20.29 11.30
N ALA A 320 3.14 20.86 12.39
CA ALA A 320 3.26 22.31 12.54
C ALA A 320 4.30 22.91 11.56
N GLU A 321 5.43 22.22 11.35
CA GLU A 321 6.44 22.60 10.36
C GLU A 321 5.87 22.48 8.94
N LEU A 322 5.17 21.39 8.62
CA LEU A 322 4.57 21.18 7.30
C LEU A 322 3.52 22.23 6.94
N ARG A 323 2.69 22.65 7.90
CA ARG A 323 1.68 23.71 7.67
C ARG A 323 2.32 25.04 7.28
N ARG A 324 3.55 25.30 7.71
CA ARG A 324 4.31 26.51 7.35
C ARG A 324 5.03 26.35 6.01
N LEU A 325 5.50 25.14 5.72
CA LEU A 325 6.36 24.85 4.58
C LEU A 325 5.60 24.55 3.28
N ILE A 326 4.41 23.94 3.35
CA ILE A 326 3.60 23.59 2.17
C ILE A 326 2.87 24.84 1.68
N VAL A 327 3.66 25.74 1.09
CA VAL A 327 3.24 27.01 0.47
C VAL A 327 3.78 27.09 -0.95
N PRO A 328 3.17 27.89 -1.85
CA PRO A 328 3.65 28.01 -3.23
C PRO A 328 5.10 28.49 -3.37
N GLU A 329 5.62 29.23 -2.38
CA GLU A 329 7.01 29.72 -2.34
C GLU A 329 8.05 28.59 -2.30
N ILE A 330 7.67 27.37 -1.90
CA ILE A 330 8.57 26.20 -1.93
C ILE A 330 9.06 25.88 -3.35
N ALA A 331 8.37 26.36 -4.39
CA ALA A 331 8.80 26.28 -5.79
C ALA A 331 10.25 26.77 -5.99
N THR A 332 10.68 27.78 -5.23
CA THR A 332 12.06 28.32 -5.27
C THR A 332 13.14 27.28 -4.92
N ARG A 333 12.78 26.23 -4.19
CA ARG A 333 13.67 25.10 -3.83
C ARG A 333 13.53 23.91 -4.78
N ILE A 334 12.56 23.94 -5.70
CA ILE A 334 12.33 22.91 -6.71
C ILE A 334 13.09 23.31 -7.98
N THR A 335 14.43 23.26 -7.94
CA THR A 335 15.31 23.67 -9.05
C THR A 335 15.94 22.48 -9.78
N ALA A 336 15.23 21.35 -9.83
CA ALA A 336 15.77 20.10 -10.32
C ALA A 336 16.20 20.15 -11.81
N CYS A 337 15.51 20.96 -12.62
CA CYS A 337 15.66 21.10 -14.06
C CYS A 337 16.26 22.45 -14.51
N GLU A 338 16.95 23.17 -13.64
CA GLU A 338 17.47 24.54 -13.92
C GLU A 338 18.50 24.62 -15.06
N GLU A 339 19.16 23.51 -15.40
CA GLU A 339 20.25 23.51 -16.39
C GLU A 339 19.76 23.74 -17.83
N PRO A 340 20.46 24.57 -18.62
CA PRO A 340 20.09 24.82 -20.01
C PRO A 340 20.30 23.60 -20.90
N PHE A 341 19.54 23.53 -22.00
CA PHE A 341 19.54 22.42 -22.95
C PHE A 341 20.94 22.00 -23.40
N THR A 342 21.80 22.97 -23.69
CA THR A 342 23.16 22.76 -24.18
C THR A 342 24.05 22.00 -23.19
N VAL A 343 23.86 22.22 -21.89
CA VAL A 343 24.65 21.60 -20.82
C VAL A 343 24.19 20.18 -20.59
N TRP A 344 22.89 19.97 -20.35
CA TRP A 344 22.39 18.64 -20.06
C TRP A 344 22.43 17.73 -21.27
N PHE A 345 22.25 18.23 -22.50
CA PHE A 345 22.34 17.40 -23.71
C PHE A 345 23.76 16.89 -23.94
N LYS A 346 24.78 17.73 -23.70
CA LYS A 346 26.19 17.31 -23.75
C LYS A 346 26.50 16.24 -22.70
N ARG A 347 25.89 16.33 -21.51
CA ARG A 347 25.99 15.30 -20.47
C ARG A 347 25.28 14.01 -20.87
N PHE A 348 24.06 14.12 -21.39
CA PHE A 348 23.27 12.98 -21.87
C PHE A 348 24.02 12.20 -22.95
N TRP A 349 24.63 12.90 -23.91
CA TRP A 349 25.44 12.25 -24.94
C TRP A 349 26.69 11.54 -24.40
N LYS A 350 27.30 12.05 -23.33
CA LYS A 350 28.53 11.48 -22.73
C LYS A 350 28.26 10.36 -21.73
N THR A 351 27.23 10.51 -20.91
CA THR A 351 26.99 9.68 -19.71
C THR A 351 25.68 8.91 -19.76
N GLY A 352 24.81 9.18 -20.75
CA GLY A 352 23.48 8.58 -20.84
C GLY A 352 22.44 9.17 -19.89
N ALA A 353 22.80 10.15 -19.05
CA ALA A 353 21.90 10.78 -18.09
C ALA A 353 21.71 12.28 -18.35
N ARG A 354 20.48 12.75 -18.13
CA ARG A 354 20.14 14.18 -18.16
C ARG A 354 20.68 14.89 -16.92
N PHE A 355 20.41 14.37 -15.73
CA PHE A 355 20.75 14.99 -14.46
C PHE A 355 22.09 14.49 -13.91
N ASP A 356 22.81 15.37 -13.22
CA ASP A 356 24.01 15.00 -12.46
C ASP A 356 23.64 14.51 -11.05
N SER A 357 24.09 13.31 -10.70
CA SER A 357 23.77 12.66 -9.42
C SER A 357 24.22 13.47 -8.21
N VAL A 358 25.37 14.15 -8.28
CA VAL A 358 25.92 14.89 -7.12
C VAL A 358 25.14 16.19 -6.89
N SER A 359 24.86 16.95 -7.96
CA SER A 359 24.03 18.16 -7.88
C SER A 359 22.61 17.84 -7.40
N TRP A 360 22.01 16.73 -7.87
CA TRP A 360 20.69 16.29 -7.44
C TRP A 360 20.68 15.87 -5.97
N ALA A 361 21.74 15.18 -5.50
CA ALA A 361 21.92 14.85 -4.09
C ALA A 361 21.89 16.10 -3.21
N ARG A 362 22.64 17.15 -3.57
CA ARG A 362 22.64 18.42 -2.86
C ARG A 362 21.22 19.02 -2.78
N LYS A 363 20.48 19.06 -3.89
CA LYS A 363 19.10 19.57 -3.91
C LYS A 363 18.13 18.75 -3.05
N CYS A 364 18.27 17.42 -3.04
CA CYS A 364 17.43 16.54 -2.22
C CYS A 364 17.61 16.75 -0.71
N THR A 365 18.78 17.24 -0.25
CA THR A 365 19.03 17.44 1.19
C THR A 365 18.03 18.39 1.85
N PHE A 366 17.53 19.41 1.15
CA PHE A 366 16.48 20.29 1.66
C PHE A 366 15.21 19.49 2.02
N PHE A 367 14.76 18.61 1.12
CA PHE A 367 13.55 17.81 1.32
C PHE A 367 13.72 16.79 2.44
N THR A 368 14.93 16.25 2.64
CA THR A 368 15.21 15.24 3.67
C THR A 368 15.71 15.81 4.99
N ARG A 369 15.84 17.14 5.11
CA ARG A 369 16.42 17.83 6.28
C ARG A 369 17.86 17.38 6.55
N GLY A 370 18.66 17.37 5.49
CA GLY A 370 20.06 16.92 5.48
C GLY A 370 20.19 15.41 5.28
N SER A 371 21.29 14.83 5.77
CA SER A 371 21.54 13.38 5.71
C SER A 371 20.82 12.60 6.83
N MET A 372 19.52 12.83 6.96
CA MET A 372 18.69 12.10 7.92
C MET A 372 18.46 10.65 7.47
N THR A 373 18.47 9.71 8.41
CA THR A 373 18.17 8.29 8.14
C THR A 373 16.69 7.97 8.32
N PHE A 374 16.24 6.81 7.82
CA PHE A 374 14.85 6.36 8.02
C PHE A 374 14.49 6.22 9.51
N ARG A 375 15.42 5.73 10.33
CA ARG A 375 15.25 5.60 11.79
C ARG A 375 15.15 6.97 12.47
N GLU A 376 16.02 7.91 12.11
CA GLU A 376 16.00 9.27 12.66
C GLU A 376 14.68 9.99 12.32
N ALA A 377 14.24 9.87 11.06
CA ALA A 377 12.96 10.43 10.62
C ALA A 377 11.76 9.86 11.38
N TYR A 378 11.71 8.52 11.53
CA TYR A 378 10.66 7.84 12.28
C TYR A 378 10.64 8.25 13.75
N THR A 379 11.82 8.33 14.39
CA THR A 379 11.92 8.72 15.80
C THR A 379 11.42 10.15 16.05
N ARG A 380 11.67 11.06 15.09
CA ARG A 380 11.24 12.46 15.18
C ARG A 380 9.74 12.64 14.98
N THR A 381 9.14 12.01 13.98
CA THR A 381 7.75 12.32 13.56
C THR A 381 6.75 11.22 13.89
N GLY A 382 7.22 10.00 14.18
CA GLY A 382 6.38 8.81 14.31
C GLY A 382 5.73 8.33 13.01
N ARG A 383 6.08 8.94 11.88
CA ARG A 383 5.64 8.56 10.53
C ARG A 383 6.62 7.62 9.89
N ILE A 384 6.08 6.64 9.18
CA ILE A 384 6.84 5.58 8.54
C ILE A 384 7.00 5.95 7.08
N LEU A 385 8.23 6.30 6.70
CA LEU A 385 8.60 6.53 5.32
C LEU A 385 8.97 5.20 4.64
N ASN A 386 8.38 4.96 3.48
CA ASN A 386 8.69 3.84 2.61
C ASN A 386 9.09 4.34 1.22
N ILE A 387 10.24 3.87 0.73
CA ILE A 387 10.74 4.19 -0.62
C ILE A 387 11.07 2.88 -1.34
N SER A 388 10.55 2.71 -2.55
CA SER A 388 10.82 1.54 -3.39
C SER A 388 12.05 1.78 -4.28
N VAL A 389 12.93 0.77 -4.35
CA VAL A 389 14.11 0.76 -5.22
C VAL A 389 14.31 -0.63 -5.82
N ILE A 390 14.98 -0.71 -6.96
CA ILE A 390 15.34 -1.96 -7.62
C ILE A 390 16.87 -2.02 -7.74
N PRO A 391 17.53 -3.13 -7.35
CA PRO A 391 18.95 -3.31 -7.67
C PRO A 391 19.18 -3.26 -9.18
N ALA A 392 20.34 -2.79 -9.63
CA ALA A 392 20.64 -2.65 -11.05
C ALA A 392 20.62 -4.00 -11.80
N ASP A 393 20.87 -5.09 -11.07
CA ASP A 393 20.75 -6.47 -11.53
C ASP A 393 19.31 -6.83 -11.94
N ARG A 394 19.18 -7.46 -13.12
CA ARG A 394 17.90 -7.73 -13.79
C ARG A 394 17.02 -8.72 -13.03
N HIS A 395 17.61 -9.66 -12.30
CA HIS A 395 16.86 -10.73 -11.64
C HIS A 395 16.55 -10.44 -10.17
N SER A 396 17.20 -9.43 -9.59
CA SER A 396 17.00 -9.04 -8.20
C SER A 396 15.62 -8.38 -7.98
N PRO A 397 14.83 -8.75 -6.95
CA PRO A 397 13.50 -8.21 -6.72
C PRO A 397 13.49 -6.74 -6.25
N THR A 398 12.32 -6.10 -6.26
CA THR A 398 12.11 -4.76 -5.67
C THR A 398 12.36 -4.80 -4.16
N LYS A 399 13.10 -3.80 -3.65
CA LYS A 399 13.33 -3.62 -2.20
C LYS A 399 12.55 -2.41 -1.70
N LEU A 400 11.86 -2.58 -0.57
CA LEU A 400 11.17 -1.50 0.13
C LEU A 400 12.04 -1.00 1.29
N LEU A 401 12.58 0.21 1.17
CA LEU A 401 13.44 0.82 2.17
C LEU A 401 12.57 1.58 3.18
N ASN A 402 12.73 1.25 4.46
CA ASN A 402 12.05 1.88 5.59
C ASN A 402 12.87 1.73 6.88
N TYR A 403 12.34 2.20 8.02
CA TYR A 403 13.08 2.15 9.29
C TYR A 403 13.30 0.72 9.84
N MET A 404 12.57 -0.28 9.38
CA MET A 404 12.77 -1.69 9.75
C MET A 404 13.80 -2.37 8.83
N THR A 405 13.65 -2.21 7.53
CA THR A 405 14.45 -2.89 6.51
C THR A 405 15.80 -2.23 6.27
N ALA A 406 15.86 -0.90 6.37
CA ALA A 406 17.03 -0.08 6.07
C ALA A 406 17.11 1.13 7.03
N PRO A 407 17.15 0.90 8.37
CA PRO A 407 17.04 1.96 9.38
C PRO A 407 18.05 3.10 9.22
N ASP A 408 19.30 2.74 9.00
CA ASP A 408 20.43 3.66 9.05
C ASP A 408 20.84 4.13 7.65
N THR A 409 20.01 3.82 6.64
CA THR A 409 20.19 4.31 5.27
C THR A 409 19.77 5.77 5.16
N ILE A 410 20.55 6.57 4.45
CA ILE A 410 20.30 8.00 4.25
C ILE A 410 19.18 8.19 3.22
N ILE A 411 18.16 8.96 3.59
CA ILE A 411 16.92 9.09 2.81
C ILE A 411 17.20 9.69 1.42
N TRP A 412 18.01 10.74 1.29
CA TRP A 412 18.24 11.36 -0.02
C TRP A 412 18.95 10.40 -0.99
N SER A 413 19.84 9.51 -0.52
CA SER A 413 20.46 8.50 -1.39
C SER A 413 19.43 7.49 -1.92
N ALA A 414 18.45 7.13 -1.08
CA ALA A 414 17.31 6.30 -1.48
C ALA A 414 16.38 7.03 -2.46
N LEU A 415 16.20 8.34 -2.32
CA LEU A 415 15.41 9.14 -3.27
C LEU A 415 16.06 9.20 -4.65
N LEU A 416 17.39 9.39 -4.73
CA LEU A 416 18.10 9.36 -6.01
C LEU A 416 18.00 7.98 -6.65
N ALA A 417 18.14 6.90 -5.87
CA ALA A 417 17.93 5.54 -6.36
C ALA A 417 16.51 5.34 -6.90
N SER A 418 15.51 5.83 -6.18
CA SER A 418 14.10 5.80 -6.60
C SER A 418 13.78 6.74 -7.77
N ALA A 419 14.65 7.69 -8.11
CA ALA A 419 14.50 8.57 -9.28
C ALA A 419 15.44 8.19 -10.45
N ALA A 420 16.23 7.13 -10.30
CA ALA A 420 17.18 6.63 -11.29
C ALA A 420 16.48 5.85 -12.40
N VAL A 421 15.76 6.59 -13.24
CA VAL A 421 15.15 6.10 -14.48
C VAL A 421 16.17 6.19 -15.62
N PRO A 422 16.35 5.14 -16.44
CA PRO A 422 17.27 5.17 -17.57
C PRO A 422 17.02 6.39 -18.47
N GLY A 423 18.09 7.11 -18.83
CA GLY A 423 18.03 8.33 -19.64
C GLY A 423 17.85 9.62 -18.82
N ILE A 424 17.30 9.53 -17.60
CA ILE A 424 17.10 10.68 -16.71
C ILE A 424 18.27 10.78 -15.71
N LEU A 425 18.52 9.71 -14.95
CA LEU A 425 19.56 9.63 -13.95
C LEU A 425 20.17 8.22 -13.97
N ASN A 426 21.49 8.15 -13.91
CA ASN A 426 22.20 6.87 -13.90
C ASN A 426 21.95 6.12 -12.58
N PRO A 427 22.08 4.77 -12.57
CA PRO A 427 21.96 3.98 -11.36
C PRO A 427 22.91 4.48 -10.25
N VAL A 428 22.42 4.62 -9.01
CA VAL A 428 23.18 5.20 -7.89
C VAL A 428 23.35 4.25 -6.73
N VAL A 429 24.34 4.51 -5.88
CA VAL A 429 24.63 3.71 -4.68
C VAL A 429 23.86 4.22 -3.47
N LEU A 430 23.32 3.31 -2.65
CA LEU A 430 22.72 3.66 -1.37
C LEU A 430 23.80 3.92 -0.31
N LEU A 431 23.55 4.90 0.55
CA LEU A 431 24.47 5.27 1.63
C LEU A 431 23.92 4.89 3.00
N HIS A 432 24.81 4.39 3.85
CA HIS A 432 24.56 3.99 5.22
C HIS A 432 25.32 4.92 6.17
N LYS A 433 24.63 5.41 7.21
CA LYS A 433 25.21 6.24 8.25
C LYS A 433 25.58 5.35 9.45
N LEU A 434 26.86 5.29 9.76
CA LEU A 434 27.37 4.57 10.93
C LEU A 434 26.99 5.29 12.22
N LYS A 435 27.09 4.57 13.35
CA LYS A 435 26.86 5.13 14.69
C LYS A 435 27.77 6.33 14.99
N ASP A 436 28.98 6.32 14.42
CA ASP A 436 29.96 7.41 14.53
C ASP A 436 29.59 8.65 13.70
N GLY A 437 28.47 8.64 12.99
CA GLY A 437 28.04 9.70 12.07
C GLY A 437 28.67 9.64 10.67
N ARG A 438 29.74 8.85 10.49
CA ARG A 438 30.39 8.64 9.18
C ARG A 438 29.47 7.94 8.18
N VAL A 439 29.60 8.30 6.91
CA VAL A 439 28.79 7.75 5.82
C VAL A 439 29.60 6.78 4.98
N VAL A 440 29.07 5.58 4.79
CA VAL A 440 29.69 4.51 4.01
C VAL A 440 28.70 3.97 2.97
N PRO A 441 29.16 3.44 1.83
CA PRO A 441 28.31 2.71 0.90
C PRO A 441 27.62 1.53 1.59
N TRP A 442 26.36 1.25 1.22
CA TRP A 442 25.60 0.15 1.80
C TRP A 442 26.24 -1.22 1.44
N ASN A 443 26.32 -2.14 2.42
CA ASN A 443 27.20 -3.33 2.45
C ASN A 443 27.04 -4.38 1.32
N TRP A 444 26.18 -4.16 0.32
CA TRP A 444 25.99 -5.07 -0.82
C TRP A 444 26.16 -4.43 -2.21
N GLY A 445 26.80 -3.27 -2.29
CA GLY A 445 27.52 -2.80 -3.48
C GLY A 445 26.87 -3.03 -4.84
N SER A 446 25.59 -2.74 -4.95
CA SER A 446 24.86 -2.72 -6.21
C SER A 446 24.38 -1.30 -6.42
N LYS A 447 24.51 -0.79 -7.64
CA LYS A 447 23.79 0.41 -8.05
C LYS A 447 22.28 0.09 -8.01
N PHE A 448 21.45 1.09 -7.73
CA PHE A 448 20.01 0.98 -7.65
C PHE A 448 19.35 1.88 -8.69
N LYS A 449 18.19 1.43 -9.17
CA LYS A 449 17.31 2.05 -10.16
C LYS A 449 15.94 2.30 -9.55
N ASP A 450 15.13 3.06 -10.27
CA ASP A 450 13.77 3.40 -9.87
C ASP A 450 12.90 2.13 -9.67
N GLY A 451 12.24 2.05 -8.51
CA GLY A 451 11.30 0.98 -8.16
C GLY A 451 10.06 0.93 -9.05
N SER A 452 9.64 2.08 -9.60
CA SER A 452 8.49 2.22 -10.50
C SER A 452 8.64 1.47 -11.82
N LEU A 453 9.83 1.02 -12.19
CA LEU A 453 10.02 0.22 -13.39
C LEU A 453 9.37 -1.17 -13.28
N ARG A 454 9.21 -1.70 -12.06
CA ARG A 454 8.47 -2.97 -11.84
C ARG A 454 7.22 -2.78 -11.01
N VAL A 455 7.30 -2.05 -9.91
CA VAL A 455 6.19 -1.86 -8.97
C VAL A 455 6.23 -0.43 -8.44
N ASP A 456 5.40 0.44 -9.03
CA ASP A 456 5.26 1.82 -8.54
C ASP A 456 4.75 1.86 -7.09
N ILE A 457 3.69 1.09 -6.78
CA ILE A 457 3.09 1.06 -5.43
C ILE A 457 3.14 -0.35 -4.85
N PRO A 458 4.01 -0.62 -3.86
CA PRO A 458 4.24 -1.96 -3.34
C PRO A 458 3.21 -2.34 -2.26
N VAL A 459 1.93 -2.45 -2.65
CA VAL A 459 0.80 -2.72 -1.72
C VAL A 459 0.99 -4.00 -0.92
N GLN A 460 1.49 -5.07 -1.56
CA GLN A 460 1.76 -6.35 -0.88
C GLN A 460 2.83 -6.21 0.21
N ALA A 461 3.92 -5.50 -0.09
CA ALA A 461 4.98 -5.26 0.90
C ALA A 461 4.48 -4.38 2.05
N LEU A 462 3.68 -3.35 1.76
CA LEU A 462 3.07 -2.51 2.80
C LEU A 462 2.12 -3.31 3.71
N ASN A 463 1.37 -4.25 3.14
CA ASN A 463 0.54 -5.16 3.90
C ASN A 463 1.41 -6.05 4.81
N LEU A 464 2.46 -6.66 4.27
CA LEU A 464 3.34 -7.56 5.02
C LEU A 464 4.09 -6.86 6.17
N TYR A 465 4.65 -5.68 5.94
CA TYR A 465 5.44 -4.98 6.97
C TYR A 465 4.58 -4.20 7.98
N PHE A 466 3.49 -3.57 7.53
CA PHE A 466 2.73 -2.60 8.32
C PHE A 466 1.24 -2.89 8.43
N ASN A 467 0.78 -4.08 8.00
CA ASN A 467 -0.63 -4.48 8.00
C ASN A 467 -1.53 -3.42 7.33
N VAL A 468 -1.06 -2.86 6.20
CA VAL A 468 -1.82 -1.89 5.42
C VAL A 468 -2.94 -2.60 4.67
N THR A 469 -4.17 -2.26 5.03
CA THR A 469 -5.39 -2.83 4.43
C THR A 469 -6.17 -1.79 3.62
N HIS A 470 -5.87 -0.50 3.82
CA HIS A 470 -6.53 0.60 3.12
C HIS A 470 -5.51 1.58 2.50
N PRO A 471 -4.93 1.21 1.33
CA PRO A 471 -4.02 2.08 0.60
C PRO A 471 -4.80 3.21 -0.09
N ILE A 472 -4.43 4.45 0.24
CA ILE A 472 -4.89 5.68 -0.38
C ILE A 472 -3.83 6.10 -1.39
N VAL A 473 -4.11 5.95 -2.67
CA VAL A 473 -3.17 6.18 -3.75
C VAL A 473 -3.41 7.56 -4.38
N SER A 474 -2.39 8.42 -4.37
CA SER A 474 -2.33 9.60 -5.22
C SER A 474 -1.57 9.25 -6.49
N GLN A 475 -2.29 9.10 -7.60
CA GLN A 475 -1.73 8.60 -8.85
C GLN A 475 -1.49 9.75 -9.83
N VAL A 476 -0.22 9.93 -10.20
CA VAL A 476 0.23 11.01 -11.09
C VAL A 476 1.01 10.50 -12.30
N ASN A 477 1.11 9.19 -12.49
CA ASN A 477 1.80 8.63 -13.64
C ASN A 477 1.16 9.13 -14.95
N PRO A 478 1.95 9.73 -15.85
CA PRO A 478 1.44 10.27 -17.10
C PRO A 478 0.68 9.19 -17.89
N HIS A 479 1.31 8.04 -18.13
CA HIS A 479 0.71 6.97 -18.94
C HIS A 479 -0.63 6.44 -18.39
N VAL A 480 -0.86 6.50 -17.07
CA VAL A 480 -2.12 6.06 -16.44
C VAL A 480 -3.22 7.11 -16.57
N HIS A 481 -2.85 8.39 -16.62
CA HIS A 481 -3.77 9.52 -16.68
C HIS A 481 -4.73 9.43 -17.88
N LEU A 482 -4.26 8.87 -19.00
CA LEU A 482 -5.04 8.70 -20.22
C LEU A 482 -6.13 7.63 -20.08
N PHE A 483 -5.90 6.57 -19.29
CA PHE A 483 -6.78 5.40 -19.22
C PHE A 483 -7.71 5.37 -18.00
N PHE A 484 -7.71 6.41 -17.17
CA PHE A 484 -8.59 6.46 -16.02
C PHE A 484 -10.01 6.90 -16.40
N PHE A 485 -10.95 5.99 -16.24
CA PHE A 485 -12.37 6.24 -16.37
C PHE A 485 -13.13 5.57 -15.23
N ALA A 486 -13.97 6.36 -14.55
CA ALA A 486 -14.84 5.87 -13.50
C ALA A 486 -16.26 5.71 -14.08
N PRO A 487 -16.63 4.52 -14.61
CA PRO A 487 -17.83 4.33 -15.40
C PRO A 487 -19.13 4.53 -14.62
N ARG A 488 -19.11 4.36 -13.29
CA ARG A 488 -20.26 4.68 -12.42
C ARG A 488 -19.93 5.75 -11.38
N GLY A 489 -19.14 6.74 -11.78
CA GLY A 489 -18.72 7.80 -10.88
C GLY A 489 -17.64 7.35 -9.89
N SER A 490 -17.26 8.27 -9.01
CA SER A 490 -16.23 8.04 -8.01
C SER A 490 -16.65 8.73 -6.72
N ALA A 491 -16.16 8.31 -5.55
CA ALA A 491 -16.48 8.95 -4.27
C ALA A 491 -16.51 10.50 -4.33
N GLY A 492 -17.63 11.11 -3.91
CA GLY A 492 -17.90 12.55 -3.93
C GLY A 492 -18.11 13.17 -5.32
N ARG A 493 -18.23 12.34 -6.37
CA ARG A 493 -18.45 12.76 -7.77
C ARG A 493 -19.46 11.82 -8.44
N PRO A 494 -20.76 12.03 -8.20
CA PRO A 494 -21.81 11.23 -8.82
C PRO A 494 -21.91 11.50 -10.31
N VAL A 495 -22.40 10.48 -11.03
CA VAL A 495 -22.68 10.59 -12.46
C VAL A 495 -23.79 11.62 -12.67
N ALA A 496 -23.63 12.49 -13.68
CA ALA A 496 -24.57 13.58 -13.94
C ALA A 496 -25.98 13.11 -14.37
N HIS A 497 -26.10 11.84 -14.78
CA HIS A 497 -27.31 11.23 -15.30
C HIS A 497 -27.98 10.31 -14.27
N ARG A 498 -29.32 10.17 -14.34
CA ARG A 498 -30.12 9.26 -13.49
C ARG A 498 -29.80 9.35 -11.98
N LYS A 499 -29.59 10.57 -11.46
CA LYS A 499 -29.34 10.80 -10.03
C LYS A 499 -28.18 9.93 -9.48
N GLY A 500 -27.06 9.81 -10.20
CA GLY A 500 -25.89 9.05 -9.74
C GLY A 500 -25.86 7.56 -10.14
N LYS A 501 -27.03 6.93 -10.29
CA LYS A 501 -27.20 5.48 -10.52
C LYS A 501 -26.90 4.99 -11.94
N GLY A 502 -26.49 5.88 -12.85
CA GLY A 502 -26.29 5.60 -14.26
C GLY A 502 -24.83 5.31 -14.64
N TRP A 503 -24.63 4.77 -15.84
CA TRP A 503 -23.32 4.70 -16.47
C TRP A 503 -22.92 6.06 -17.05
N ARG A 504 -21.65 6.40 -16.93
CA ARG A 504 -21.08 7.67 -17.37
C ARG A 504 -21.15 7.79 -18.90
N GLY A 505 -21.92 8.74 -19.40
CA GLY A 505 -22.18 8.86 -20.83
C GLY A 505 -23.22 7.88 -21.41
N ASN A 506 -23.84 7.03 -20.57
CA ASN A 506 -24.69 5.88 -20.90
C ASN A 506 -23.92 4.55 -21.01
N PHE A 507 -24.68 3.45 -20.95
CA PHE A 507 -24.14 2.08 -20.93
C PHE A 507 -23.27 1.78 -22.15
N LEU A 508 -23.73 2.06 -23.38
CA LEU A 508 -22.97 1.75 -24.59
C LEU A 508 -21.60 2.45 -24.65
N LEU A 509 -21.55 3.75 -24.35
CA LEU A 509 -20.29 4.50 -24.37
C LEU A 509 -19.34 4.06 -23.24
N SER A 510 -19.87 3.77 -22.06
CA SER A 510 -19.06 3.21 -20.97
C SER A 510 -18.57 1.79 -21.27
N ALA A 511 -19.40 0.94 -21.89
CA ALA A 511 -19.06 -0.42 -22.26
C ALA A 511 -18.00 -0.44 -23.36
N ALA A 512 -18.15 0.41 -24.38
CA ALA A 512 -17.16 0.57 -25.45
C ALA A 512 -15.82 1.09 -24.91
N GLU A 513 -15.83 2.06 -23.99
CA GLU A 513 -14.61 2.54 -23.32
C GLU A 513 -13.92 1.43 -22.54
N GLN A 514 -14.68 0.66 -21.75
CA GLN A 514 -14.14 -0.44 -20.96
C GLN A 514 -13.59 -1.57 -21.85
N TRP A 515 -14.29 -1.90 -22.94
CA TRP A 515 -13.85 -2.89 -23.91
C TRP A 515 -12.54 -2.46 -24.59
N LEU A 516 -12.44 -1.21 -25.07
CA LEU A 516 -11.21 -0.69 -25.67
C LEU A 516 -10.05 -0.68 -24.68
N LYS A 517 -10.30 -0.32 -23.42
CA LYS A 517 -9.28 -0.37 -22.38
C LYS A 517 -8.76 -1.81 -22.16
N LEU A 518 -9.65 -2.80 -22.19
CA LEU A 518 -9.28 -4.21 -22.07
C LEU A 518 -8.46 -4.70 -23.28
N GLU A 519 -8.87 -4.36 -24.50
CA GLU A 519 -8.12 -4.72 -25.71
C GLU A 519 -6.74 -4.06 -25.74
N LEU A 520 -6.64 -2.76 -25.42
CA LEU A 520 -5.35 -2.07 -25.29
C LEU A 520 -4.44 -2.77 -24.26
N THR A 521 -4.99 -3.14 -23.10
CA THR A 521 -4.24 -3.86 -22.06
C THR A 521 -3.77 -5.23 -22.55
N LYS A 522 -4.64 -5.96 -23.26
CA LYS A 522 -4.33 -7.26 -23.88
C LYS A 522 -3.21 -7.11 -24.92
N ASN A 523 -3.26 -6.09 -25.78
CA ASN A 523 -2.21 -5.83 -26.77
C ASN A 523 -0.85 -5.55 -26.10
N PHE A 524 -0.81 -4.80 -24.99
CA PHE A 524 0.42 -4.63 -24.21
C PHE A 524 0.91 -5.93 -23.54
N LYS A 525 0.00 -6.80 -23.07
CA LYS A 525 0.37 -8.13 -22.55
C LYS A 525 1.01 -8.99 -23.64
N VAL A 526 0.42 -9.05 -24.83
CA VAL A 526 0.97 -9.78 -25.98
C VAL A 526 2.37 -9.27 -26.32
N ILE A 527 2.59 -7.95 -26.34
CA ILE A 527 3.92 -7.37 -26.59
C ILE A 527 4.94 -7.83 -25.53
N ARG A 528 4.55 -7.86 -24.25
CA ARG A 528 5.43 -8.29 -23.15
C ARG A 528 5.74 -9.78 -23.24
N ASP A 529 4.72 -10.62 -23.35
CA ASP A 529 4.83 -12.08 -23.22
C ASP A 529 5.56 -12.69 -24.43
N LEU A 530 5.45 -12.06 -25.60
CA LEU A 530 6.24 -12.41 -26.79
C LEU A 530 7.61 -11.72 -26.86
N GLU A 531 8.02 -10.97 -25.82
CA GLU A 531 9.28 -10.22 -25.74
C GLU A 531 9.57 -9.35 -26.99
N LEU A 532 8.52 -8.81 -27.63
CA LEU A 532 8.63 -8.12 -28.92
C LEU A 532 9.31 -6.76 -28.77
N LEU A 533 9.13 -6.09 -27.62
CA LEU A 533 9.79 -4.82 -27.33
C LEU A 533 11.28 -5.03 -27.07
N PRO A 534 12.20 -4.38 -27.81
CA PRO A 534 13.61 -4.42 -27.48
C PRO A 534 13.82 -3.74 -26.13
N PRO A 535 14.78 -4.22 -25.31
CA PRO A 535 15.12 -3.55 -24.06
C PRO A 535 15.67 -2.16 -24.37
N LEU A 536 14.82 -1.14 -24.27
CA LEU A 536 15.23 0.25 -24.49
C LEU A 536 16.02 0.70 -23.26
N LEU A 537 17.27 1.12 -23.47
CA LEU A 537 18.21 1.43 -22.37
C LEU A 537 18.40 0.26 -21.37
N GLY A 538 18.35 -0.99 -21.86
CA GLY A 538 18.60 -2.18 -21.03
C GLY A 538 17.51 -2.47 -19.99
N GLN A 539 16.28 -1.99 -20.21
CA GLN A 539 15.12 -2.23 -19.34
C GLN A 539 13.86 -2.61 -20.15
N ASP A 540 13.02 -3.45 -19.55
CA ASP A 540 11.77 -3.93 -20.13
C ASP A 540 10.61 -2.98 -19.76
N TRP A 541 10.38 -1.99 -20.62
CA TRP A 541 9.32 -0.98 -20.43
C TRP A 541 7.90 -1.52 -20.58
N SER A 542 7.75 -2.71 -21.15
CA SER A 542 6.45 -3.39 -21.33
C SER A 542 5.73 -3.63 -20.00
N SER A 543 6.49 -3.87 -18.93
CA SER A 543 5.95 -4.11 -17.60
C SER A 543 5.34 -2.86 -16.94
N VAL A 544 5.84 -1.66 -17.28
CA VAL A 544 5.38 -0.38 -16.71
C VAL A 544 3.91 -0.12 -17.05
N PHE A 545 3.49 -0.40 -18.27
CA PHE A 545 2.10 -0.18 -18.70
C PHE A 545 1.09 -1.16 -18.09
N LEU A 546 1.57 -2.29 -17.53
CA LEU A 546 0.74 -3.36 -16.99
C LEU A 546 0.59 -3.31 -15.47
N GLN A 547 1.21 -2.34 -14.80
CA GLN A 547 1.17 -2.24 -13.35
C GLN A 547 -0.23 -1.89 -12.82
N ARG A 548 -0.54 -2.37 -11.61
CA ARG A 548 -1.76 -1.99 -10.88
C ARG A 548 -1.52 -0.64 -10.18
N PHE A 549 -2.32 0.35 -10.52
CA PHE A 549 -2.19 1.73 -10.02
C PHE A 549 -3.35 2.19 -9.13
N ASP A 550 -4.24 1.27 -8.77
CA ASP A 550 -5.43 1.56 -7.97
C ASP A 550 -5.26 1.12 -6.51
N GLY A 551 -5.76 1.94 -5.59
CA GLY A 551 -5.86 1.62 -4.17
C GLY A 551 -7.32 1.43 -3.71
N ALA A 552 -7.52 1.31 -2.40
CA ALA A 552 -8.86 1.39 -1.81
C ALA A 552 -9.50 2.75 -2.10
N VAL A 553 -8.68 3.81 -2.09
CA VAL A 553 -9.05 5.15 -2.55
C VAL A 553 -8.00 5.62 -3.53
N THR A 554 -8.40 5.97 -4.75
CA THR A 554 -7.48 6.57 -5.71
C THR A 554 -7.83 8.02 -6.00
N ILE A 555 -6.86 8.91 -5.80
CA ILE A 555 -6.91 10.35 -6.01
C ILE A 555 -6.19 10.67 -7.31
N TRP A 556 -6.88 11.39 -8.19
CA TRP A 556 -6.42 11.67 -9.54
C TRP A 556 -6.46 13.17 -9.82
N PRO A 557 -5.30 13.84 -9.83
CA PRO A 557 -5.19 15.24 -10.24
C PRO A 557 -5.62 15.43 -11.69
N LYS A 558 -6.21 16.58 -12.01
CA LYS A 558 -6.57 16.92 -13.40
C LYS A 558 -5.42 17.67 -14.07
N THR A 559 -4.71 16.99 -14.96
CA THR A 559 -3.62 17.59 -15.75
C THR A 559 -4.16 18.35 -16.95
N ARG A 560 -3.40 19.33 -17.42
CA ARG A 560 -3.61 20.04 -18.69
C ARG A 560 -2.70 19.42 -19.76
N ALA A 561 -3.07 19.55 -21.04
CA ALA A 561 -2.23 19.09 -22.15
C ALA A 561 -0.81 19.71 -22.10
N TRP A 562 -0.72 20.98 -21.71
CA TRP A 562 0.57 21.68 -21.58
C TRP A 562 1.45 21.13 -20.46
N ASP A 563 0.87 20.54 -19.42
CA ASP A 563 1.64 19.94 -18.32
C ASP A 563 2.49 18.77 -18.85
N TRP A 564 2.01 18.03 -19.85
CA TRP A 564 2.75 16.93 -20.48
C TRP A 564 4.01 17.40 -21.20
N VAL A 565 3.96 18.58 -21.82
CA VAL A 565 5.13 19.20 -22.46
C VAL A 565 6.16 19.64 -21.40
N ARG A 566 5.67 20.10 -20.24
CA ARG A 566 6.48 20.56 -19.09
C ARG A 566 6.75 19.47 -18.04
N ILE A 567 6.70 18.20 -18.43
CA ILE A 567 6.84 17.08 -17.48
C ILE A 567 8.22 17.03 -16.80
N LEU A 568 9.26 17.51 -17.48
CA LEU A 568 10.62 17.61 -16.97
C LEU A 568 11.07 19.09 -16.94
N SER A 569 10.26 19.93 -16.32
CA SER A 569 10.53 21.35 -16.10
C SER A 569 10.18 21.72 -14.66
N ASP A 570 10.91 22.70 -14.11
CA ASP A 570 10.65 23.20 -12.76
C ASP A 570 9.40 24.10 -12.74
N PRO A 571 8.59 24.07 -11.66
CA PRO A 571 7.39 24.88 -11.55
C PRO A 571 7.70 26.27 -11.00
N ASP A 572 7.11 27.31 -11.60
CA ASP A 572 7.08 28.65 -10.98
C ASP A 572 6.15 28.65 -9.75
N PRO A 573 6.31 29.57 -8.77
CA PRO A 573 5.42 29.65 -7.61
C PRO A 573 3.92 29.72 -7.97
N VAL A 574 3.57 30.47 -9.03
CA VAL A 574 2.19 30.57 -9.53
C VAL A 574 1.69 29.24 -10.09
N GLU A 575 2.55 28.52 -10.80
CA GLU A 575 2.21 27.22 -11.38
C GLU A 575 2.10 26.15 -10.28
N LEU A 576 2.98 26.20 -9.28
CA LEU A 576 2.89 25.33 -8.12
C LEU A 576 1.61 25.59 -7.31
N GLU A 577 1.23 26.86 -7.09
CA GLU A 577 -0.05 27.21 -6.45
C GLU A 577 -1.23 26.57 -7.18
N ARG A 578 -1.22 26.64 -8.52
CA ARG A 578 -2.24 25.99 -9.35
C ARG A 578 -2.25 24.48 -9.15
N MET A 579 -1.09 23.82 -9.19
CA MET A 579 -0.99 22.37 -9.02
C MET A 579 -1.46 21.94 -7.63
N MET A 580 -1.05 22.66 -6.59
CA MET A 580 -1.54 22.48 -5.22
C MET A 580 -3.06 22.59 -5.15
N ARG A 581 -3.64 23.66 -5.71
CA ARG A 581 -5.10 23.86 -5.71
C ARG A 581 -5.84 22.72 -6.42
N VAL A 582 -5.30 22.23 -7.53
CA VAL A 582 -5.90 21.09 -8.24
C VAL A 582 -5.83 19.83 -7.37
N GLY A 583 -4.69 19.58 -6.71
CA GLY A 583 -4.52 18.47 -5.77
C GLY A 583 -5.54 18.50 -4.63
N GLU A 584 -5.79 19.67 -4.04
CA GLU A 584 -6.79 19.86 -2.99
C GLU A 584 -8.22 19.56 -3.48
N LEU A 585 -8.61 20.16 -4.61
CA LEU A 585 -9.95 20.01 -5.21
C LEU A 585 -10.29 18.57 -5.63
N VAL A 586 -9.29 17.75 -5.95
CA VAL A 586 -9.51 16.33 -6.26
C VAL A 586 -9.54 15.45 -5.02
N THR A 587 -8.95 15.92 -3.92
CA THR A 587 -8.85 15.21 -2.65
C THR A 587 -10.09 15.42 -1.77
N TRP A 588 -10.61 16.65 -1.70
CA TRP A 588 -11.79 16.99 -0.87
C TRP A 588 -13.00 16.05 -1.03
N PRO A 589 -13.40 15.61 -2.24
CA PRO A 589 -14.51 14.67 -2.41
C PRO A 589 -14.27 13.27 -1.81
N LYS A 590 -13.00 12.90 -1.58
CA LYS A 590 -12.60 11.61 -1.02
C LYS A 590 -12.39 11.65 0.49
N LEU A 591 -12.17 12.83 1.06
CA LEU A 591 -11.81 13.00 2.46
C LEU A 591 -12.83 12.38 3.41
N HIS A 592 -14.13 12.52 3.15
CA HIS A 592 -15.16 11.97 4.03
C HIS A 592 -15.12 10.43 4.12
N MET A 593 -14.87 9.76 2.98
CA MET A 593 -14.73 8.30 2.96
C MET A 593 -13.51 7.83 3.75
N ILE A 594 -12.41 8.58 3.66
CA ILE A 594 -11.18 8.31 4.41
C ILE A 594 -11.38 8.61 5.89
N GLU A 595 -12.04 9.72 6.21
CA GLU A 595 -12.36 10.16 7.56
C GLU A 595 -13.15 9.10 8.32
N ASN A 596 -14.18 8.53 7.70
CA ASN A 596 -15.03 7.47 8.28
C ASN A 596 -14.20 6.29 8.80
N ARG A 597 -13.20 5.84 8.03
CA ARG A 597 -12.29 4.79 8.46
C ARG A 597 -11.26 5.28 9.49
N TYR A 598 -10.67 6.45 9.24
CA TYR A 598 -9.61 7.02 10.06
C TYR A 598 -10.09 7.32 11.50
N ARG A 599 -11.35 7.68 11.69
CA ARG A 599 -11.96 7.86 13.03
C ARG A 599 -11.80 6.62 13.91
N ILE A 600 -12.11 5.44 13.38
CA ILE A 600 -11.99 4.16 14.10
C ILE A 600 -10.50 3.82 14.34
N GLU A 601 -9.66 3.99 13.32
CA GLU A 601 -8.20 3.77 13.43
C GLU A 601 -7.58 4.65 14.52
N LYS A 602 -8.00 5.92 14.61
CA LYS A 602 -7.54 6.90 15.60
C LYS A 602 -7.97 6.52 17.02
N GLU A 603 -9.21 6.07 17.22
CA GLU A 603 -9.67 5.64 18.55
C GLU A 603 -8.95 4.37 19.02
N ILE A 604 -8.69 3.42 18.12
CA ILE A 604 -7.87 2.24 18.42
C ILE A 604 -6.45 2.66 18.82
N LEU A 605 -5.83 3.59 18.08
CA LEU A 605 -4.50 4.11 18.40
C LEU A 605 -4.48 4.79 19.78
N ARG A 606 -5.48 5.62 20.10
CA ARG A 606 -5.64 6.26 21.42
C ARG A 606 -5.79 5.22 22.53
N GLY A 607 -6.58 4.17 22.29
CA GLY A 607 -6.73 3.04 23.22
C GLY A 607 -5.39 2.34 23.50
N ARG A 608 -4.58 2.10 22.47
CA ARG A 608 -3.22 1.54 22.60
C ARG A 608 -2.28 2.45 23.40
N GLN A 609 -2.28 3.75 23.11
CA GLN A 609 -1.49 4.74 23.86
C GLN A 609 -1.87 4.75 25.34
N HIS A 610 -3.17 4.79 25.63
CA HIS A 610 -3.69 4.82 26.98
C HIS A 610 -3.32 3.56 27.77
N ALA A 611 -3.49 2.38 27.19
CA ALA A 611 -3.11 1.12 27.81
C ALA A 611 -1.59 1.03 28.06
N ARG A 612 -0.75 1.56 27.16
CA ARG A 612 0.70 1.62 27.34
C ARG A 612 1.10 2.55 28.50
N LYS A 613 0.51 3.74 28.56
CA LYS A 613 0.79 4.73 29.63
C LYS A 613 0.42 4.19 31.00
N GLN A 614 -0.75 3.56 31.13
CA GLN A 614 -1.17 2.92 32.39
C GLN A 614 -0.24 1.77 32.79
N SER A 615 0.21 0.95 31.82
CA SER A 615 1.17 -0.13 32.08
C SER A 615 2.54 0.38 32.53
N GLN A 616 2.96 1.56 32.10
CA GLN A 616 4.23 2.18 32.50
C GLN A 616 4.13 2.92 33.84
N ALA A 617 2.95 3.45 34.18
CA ALA A 617 2.71 4.17 35.44
C ALA A 617 2.61 3.25 36.67
N HIS A 618 2.40 1.94 36.49
CA HIS A 618 2.55 0.95 37.55
C HIS A 618 3.95 0.34 37.49
N PRO A 619 4.93 0.83 38.27
CA PRO A 619 6.20 0.12 38.40
C PRO A 619 5.91 -1.30 38.91
N ARG A 620 6.54 -2.30 38.30
CA ARG A 620 6.59 -3.66 38.86
C ARG A 620 6.99 -3.53 40.32
N VAL A 621 6.08 -3.90 41.23
CA VAL A 621 6.42 -4.11 42.63
C VAL A 621 7.52 -5.17 42.65
N GLU A 622 8.74 -4.75 42.90
CA GLU A 622 9.85 -5.65 43.17
C GLU A 622 9.49 -6.42 44.45
N THR A 623 9.27 -7.73 44.31
CA THR A 623 9.19 -8.64 45.45
C THR A 623 10.52 -8.58 46.21
N PRO A 624 10.54 -8.23 47.51
CA PRO A 624 11.77 -8.26 48.29
C PRO A 624 12.10 -9.72 48.58
N GLY A 625 13.25 -10.21 48.09
CA GLY A 625 13.65 -11.58 48.36
C GLY A 625 14.81 -12.11 47.54
N ARG A 626 16.02 -11.61 47.80
CA ARG A 626 17.21 -12.40 48.16
C ARG A 626 18.43 -11.50 48.17
N GLU A 627 18.97 -11.31 49.37
CA GLU A 627 20.31 -10.81 49.60
C GLU A 627 21.32 -11.76 48.97
N SER A 628 22.15 -11.23 48.08
CA SER A 628 23.45 -11.81 47.77
C SER A 628 24.42 -10.65 47.63
N LEU A 629 25.34 -10.58 48.59
CA LEU A 629 26.52 -9.73 48.60
C LEU A 629 27.28 -9.86 47.28
N ASP A 630 27.57 -8.75 46.62
CA ASP A 630 28.87 -8.56 45.97
C ASP A 630 29.19 -7.09 45.68
N GLN A 631 30.47 -6.81 45.88
CA GLN A 631 31.12 -5.51 46.03
C GLN A 631 31.30 -4.72 44.72
N SER A 632 31.08 -3.40 44.83
CA SER A 632 31.80 -2.28 44.18
C SER A 632 32.22 -2.37 42.71
N VAL A 633 31.54 -1.60 41.83
CA VAL A 633 32.20 -0.71 40.86
C VAL A 633 31.32 0.54 40.65
N LEU A 634 31.82 1.69 41.11
CA LEU A 634 31.28 3.03 40.82
C LEU A 634 31.62 3.42 39.38
N LEU A 635 30.61 3.68 38.55
CA LEU A 635 30.75 4.42 37.29
C LEU A 635 30.02 5.77 37.41
N PRO A 636 30.59 6.88 36.91
CA PRO A 636 30.10 8.22 37.23
C PRO A 636 28.80 8.55 36.48
N ARG A 637 27.85 9.09 37.24
CA ARG A 637 26.61 9.73 36.74
C ARG A 637 26.98 10.91 35.83
N PHE A 638 26.71 10.77 34.53
CA PHE A 638 26.64 11.94 33.66
C PHE A 638 25.42 12.78 34.01
N THR A 639 25.70 14.05 34.26
CA THR A 639 24.79 15.14 34.61
C THR A 639 23.79 15.41 33.50
N LYS A 640 22.51 15.51 33.87
CA LYS A 640 21.43 15.97 33.00
C LYS A 640 21.60 17.48 32.74
N SER A 641 21.56 17.86 31.46
CA SER A 641 21.29 19.25 31.02
C SER A 641 19.91 19.31 30.34
N PRO A 642 19.24 20.47 30.35
CA PRO A 642 17.79 20.53 30.54
C PRO A 642 16.96 20.70 29.25
N ALA A 643 15.67 20.41 29.39
CA ALA A 643 14.55 20.73 28.49
C ALA A 643 14.52 20.03 27.11
N GLN A 644 14.20 18.74 27.11
CA GLN A 644 13.58 18.08 25.95
C GLN A 644 12.11 17.80 26.29
N THR A 645 11.22 18.40 25.52
CA THR A 645 9.78 18.07 25.45
C THR A 645 9.59 16.56 25.34
N ASP A 646 8.75 15.99 26.21
CA ASP A 646 8.20 14.62 26.22
C ASP A 646 8.65 13.70 25.07
N ASN A 647 9.87 13.16 25.13
CA ASN A 647 10.38 12.17 24.18
C ASN A 647 9.81 10.77 24.51
N GLU A 648 8.49 10.62 24.40
CA GLU A 648 7.87 9.28 24.36
C GLU A 648 8.12 8.70 22.96
N SER A 649 8.84 7.58 22.87
CA SER A 649 9.14 6.94 21.59
C SER A 649 7.85 6.63 20.82
N PRO A 650 7.79 6.94 19.50
CA PRO A 650 6.59 6.73 18.69
C PRO A 650 6.06 5.31 18.85
N LEU A 651 4.73 5.18 18.92
CA LEU A 651 4.13 3.86 19.08
C LEU A 651 4.41 2.98 17.85
N PRO A 652 5.01 1.80 18.01
CA PRO A 652 5.16 0.83 16.93
C PRO A 652 3.79 0.45 16.31
N ILE A 653 3.77 0.11 15.03
CA ILE A 653 2.64 -0.60 14.43
C ILE A 653 2.79 -2.07 14.86
N ASP A 654 1.86 -2.61 15.65
CA ASP A 654 1.98 -3.98 16.17
C ASP A 654 1.85 -5.01 15.03
N THR A 655 2.92 -5.23 14.27
CA THR A 655 3.07 -6.25 13.23
C THR A 655 4.10 -7.28 13.62
N ASP A 656 4.04 -8.46 13.01
CA ASP A 656 5.03 -9.51 13.24
C ASP A 656 6.42 -9.08 12.78
N ALA A 657 6.49 -8.30 11.70
CA ALA A 657 7.72 -7.66 11.24
C ALA A 657 8.31 -6.71 12.30
N GLU A 658 7.46 -5.90 12.96
CA GLU A 658 7.90 -5.04 14.05
C GLU A 658 8.33 -5.84 15.29
N ALA A 659 7.60 -6.90 15.63
CA ALA A 659 7.96 -7.77 16.75
C ALA A 659 9.34 -8.43 16.52
N ALA A 660 9.60 -8.93 15.31
CA ALA A 660 10.89 -9.47 14.90
C ALA A 660 11.99 -8.40 14.97
N TYR A 661 11.72 -7.20 14.45
CA TYR A 661 12.63 -6.06 14.51
C TYR A 661 12.99 -5.67 15.95
N ALA A 662 11.99 -5.56 16.82
CA ALA A 662 12.19 -5.23 18.23
C ALA A 662 12.96 -6.32 18.99
N ASN A 663 12.75 -7.60 18.65
CA ASN A 663 13.51 -8.71 19.21
C ASN A 663 14.98 -8.66 18.78
N ASN A 664 15.25 -8.35 17.51
CA ASN A 664 16.62 -8.19 17.00
C ASN A 664 17.36 -7.02 17.67
N LEU A 665 16.68 -5.91 17.97
CA LEU A 665 17.27 -4.80 18.75
C LEU A 665 17.60 -5.17 20.20
N LYS A 666 16.88 -6.12 20.79
CA LYS A 666 17.05 -6.57 22.18
C LYS A 666 18.01 -7.75 22.34
N ALA A 667 18.47 -8.35 21.25
CA ALA A 667 19.42 -9.45 21.25
C ALA A 667 20.83 -8.97 21.65
N SER A 668 21.01 -8.69 22.94
CA SER A 668 22.28 -8.83 23.66
C SER A 668 22.22 -10.17 24.40
N PRO A 669 23.32 -10.93 24.58
CA PRO A 669 23.24 -12.35 24.96
C PRO A 669 22.80 -12.47 26.42
N LYS A 670 21.50 -12.58 26.65
CA LYS A 670 20.93 -13.03 27.92
C LYS A 670 20.33 -14.41 27.70
N ARG A 671 20.84 -15.38 28.47
CA ARG A 671 20.39 -16.78 28.51
C ARG A 671 18.85 -16.87 28.50
N PRO A 672 18.25 -17.76 27.71
CA PRO A 672 16.81 -18.00 27.78
C PRO A 672 16.47 -18.60 29.15
N ARG A 673 15.46 -18.02 29.83
CA ARG A 673 14.84 -18.66 31.00
C ARG A 673 13.87 -19.73 30.49
N PRO A 674 13.81 -20.93 31.12
CA PRO A 674 12.93 -22.00 30.70
C PRO A 674 11.45 -21.62 30.88
N ILE A 675 10.62 -22.05 29.93
CA ILE A 675 9.20 -21.72 29.74
C ILE A 675 8.27 -22.49 30.73
N SER A 676 8.83 -23.30 31.63
CA SER A 676 8.05 -24.20 32.50
C SER A 676 7.43 -23.53 33.75
N GLU A 677 7.73 -22.28 34.07
CA GLU A 677 7.20 -21.62 35.29
C GLU A 677 6.04 -20.63 35.06
N LEU A 678 5.62 -20.38 33.82
CA LEU A 678 4.55 -19.40 33.52
C LEU A 678 3.15 -19.99 33.30
N LEU A 679 2.99 -21.31 33.41
CA LEU A 679 1.72 -22.02 33.16
C LEU A 679 1.03 -22.60 34.41
N LYS A 680 1.45 -22.25 35.62
CA LYS A 680 0.84 -22.75 36.88
C LYS A 680 0.18 -21.69 37.77
N ARG A 681 -0.22 -20.54 37.21
CA ARG A 681 -1.06 -19.56 37.91
C ARG A 681 -2.19 -19.09 36.99
N ASP A 682 -3.30 -19.83 37.01
CA ASP A 682 -4.67 -19.31 36.80
C ASP A 682 -5.70 -20.46 36.71
N THR A 683 -5.66 -21.43 37.62
CA THR A 683 -6.73 -22.43 37.77
C THR A 683 -7.64 -22.05 38.93
N ASN A 684 -8.26 -20.87 38.89
CA ASN A 684 -9.42 -20.60 39.75
C ASN A 684 -10.22 -19.35 39.35
N ILE A 685 -10.98 -19.31 38.24
CA ILE A 685 -11.97 -18.22 38.03
C ILE A 685 -13.25 -18.72 37.32
N GLN A 686 -14.38 -18.49 37.99
CA GLN A 686 -15.78 -18.76 37.65
C GLN A 686 -16.44 -17.73 36.69
N ASP A 687 -15.69 -17.17 35.73
CA ASP A 687 -16.27 -16.24 34.72
C ASP A 687 -16.05 -16.75 33.28
N PRO A 688 -17.08 -17.33 32.64
CA PRO A 688 -16.97 -17.91 31.29
C PRO A 688 -16.70 -16.86 30.20
N LEU A 689 -16.89 -15.56 30.46
CA LEU A 689 -16.70 -14.46 29.50
C LEU A 689 -15.30 -13.83 29.54
N ARG A 690 -14.36 -14.40 30.30
CA ARG A 690 -12.96 -13.97 30.29
C ARG A 690 -12.20 -14.45 29.04
N SER A 691 -12.62 -15.57 28.44
CA SER A 691 -11.98 -16.11 27.24
C SER A 691 -12.46 -15.40 25.95
N PRO A 692 -11.55 -14.96 25.05
CA PRO A 692 -11.93 -14.28 23.79
C PRO A 692 -12.81 -15.15 22.89
N LEU A 693 -12.60 -16.47 22.87
CA LEU A 693 -13.38 -17.40 22.06
C LEU A 693 -14.81 -17.56 22.60
N ALA A 694 -14.99 -17.67 23.92
CA ALA A 694 -16.33 -17.72 24.50
C ALA A 694 -17.09 -16.40 24.30
N ARG A 695 -16.41 -15.24 24.42
CA ARG A 695 -17.04 -13.94 24.12
C ARG A 695 -17.52 -13.83 22.67
N ARG A 696 -16.72 -14.30 21.70
CA ARG A 696 -17.11 -14.29 20.29
C ARG A 696 -18.30 -15.22 20.02
N ARG A 697 -18.33 -16.39 20.64
CA ARG A 697 -19.47 -17.33 20.52
C ARG A 697 -20.72 -16.73 21.14
N TRP A 698 -20.63 -16.23 22.38
CA TRP A 698 -21.74 -15.56 23.05
C TRP A 698 -22.24 -14.34 22.26
N ALA A 699 -21.35 -13.52 21.70
CA ALA A 699 -21.74 -12.37 20.88
C ALA A 699 -22.41 -12.81 19.57
N SER A 700 -21.97 -13.91 18.96
CA SER A 700 -22.65 -14.49 17.79
C SER A 700 -24.03 -15.01 18.17
N GLU A 701 -24.16 -15.73 19.27
CA GLU A 701 -25.45 -16.24 19.78
C GLU A 701 -26.40 -15.10 20.15
N LEU A 702 -25.89 -14.01 20.74
CA LEU A 702 -26.67 -12.81 21.05
C LEU A 702 -27.19 -12.16 19.76
N LEU A 703 -26.33 -12.05 18.74
CA LEU A 703 -26.76 -11.58 17.44
C LEU A 703 -27.84 -12.52 16.90
N ASP A 704 -27.60 -13.83 16.84
CA ASP A 704 -28.55 -14.80 16.26
C ASP A 704 -29.89 -14.87 17.03
N ALA A 705 -29.88 -14.67 18.35
CA ALA A 705 -31.09 -14.60 19.17
C ALA A 705 -31.96 -13.37 18.85
N GLU A 706 -31.35 -12.22 18.55
CA GLU A 706 -32.08 -11.03 18.10
C GLU A 706 -32.73 -11.22 16.71
N ASP A 707 -32.20 -12.10 15.84
CA ASP A 707 -32.85 -12.44 14.56
C ASP A 707 -34.13 -13.26 14.76
N ALA A 708 -34.18 -14.12 15.78
CA ALA A 708 -35.36 -14.88 16.12
C ALA A 708 -36.49 -13.96 16.62
N GLU A 709 -36.18 -13.02 17.52
CA GLU A 709 -37.16 -12.05 18.05
C GLU A 709 -37.62 -11.01 17.01
N GLY A 710 -36.77 -10.68 16.03
CA GLY A 710 -37.10 -9.73 14.96
C GLY A 710 -38.00 -10.27 13.84
N SER A 711 -38.30 -11.57 13.84
CA SER A 711 -39.03 -12.27 12.76
C SER A 711 -40.48 -12.64 13.10
N GLU A 712 -40.98 -12.30 14.28
CA GLU A 712 -42.35 -12.64 14.68
C GLU A 712 -43.40 -11.62 14.19
N HIS A 713 -44.16 -12.01 13.16
CA HIS A 713 -45.47 -11.45 12.86
C HIS A 713 -46.51 -11.94 13.90
N PRO A 714 -47.42 -11.08 14.41
CA PRO A 714 -48.33 -11.48 15.46
C PRO A 714 -49.55 -12.21 14.90
N SER A 715 -49.67 -13.52 15.15
CA SER A 715 -50.94 -14.23 15.06
C SER A 715 -51.23 -15.04 16.33
N GLN A 716 -52.22 -14.52 17.07
CA GLN A 716 -53.18 -15.22 17.92
C GLN A 716 -52.68 -16.12 19.07
N ARG A 717 -52.73 -15.51 20.26
CA ARG A 717 -52.95 -16.19 21.55
C ARG A 717 -54.17 -17.13 21.50
N ARG A 718 -53.98 -18.38 21.95
CA ARG A 718 -54.94 -19.12 22.78
C ARG A 718 -54.18 -20.12 23.66
N GLY A 719 -54.42 -20.05 24.96
CA GLY A 719 -53.66 -20.77 25.98
C GLY A 719 -54.23 -22.12 26.38
N ALA A 720 -53.46 -22.87 27.17
CA ALA A 720 -53.96 -23.71 28.25
C ALA A 720 -52.80 -24.22 29.15
N ARG A 721 -52.86 -23.78 30.41
CA ARG A 721 -52.66 -24.50 31.69
C ARG A 721 -51.41 -25.35 31.97
N ARG A 722 -50.79 -24.98 33.11
CA ARG A 722 -49.74 -25.62 33.92
C ARG A 722 -50.11 -27.02 34.45
N THR A 723 -49.12 -27.92 34.50
CA THR A 723 -48.85 -28.83 35.63
C THR A 723 -47.33 -29.05 35.78
N SER A 724 -46.88 -29.31 37.00
CA SER A 724 -45.49 -29.57 37.46
C SER A 724 -45.57 -30.60 38.60
N PRO A 725 -44.46 -31.14 39.13
CA PRO A 725 -43.34 -31.87 38.51
C PRO A 725 -43.19 -33.30 39.11
N SER A 726 -42.41 -34.20 38.51
CA SER A 726 -41.85 -35.37 39.22
C SER A 726 -40.50 -35.81 38.65
N THR A 727 -39.73 -36.48 39.51
CA THR A 727 -38.28 -36.47 39.62
C THR A 727 -37.60 -37.76 39.13
N THR A 728 -36.44 -37.61 38.47
CA THR A 728 -35.24 -38.51 38.43
C THR A 728 -35.28 -39.79 37.55
N PRO A 729 -34.12 -40.42 37.21
CA PRO A 729 -33.42 -40.14 35.94
C PRO A 729 -33.08 -41.41 35.14
N LYS A 730 -33.09 -41.38 33.80
CA LYS A 730 -32.44 -42.45 33.00
C LYS A 730 -31.65 -41.88 31.83
N ASN A 731 -30.35 -42.19 31.87
CA ASN A 731 -29.36 -41.98 30.82
C ASN A 731 -29.78 -42.63 29.51
N ILE A 732 -29.95 -41.84 28.45
CA ILE A 732 -29.85 -42.30 27.06
C ILE A 732 -29.14 -41.20 26.25
N SER A 733 -28.15 -41.63 25.48
CA SER A 733 -27.31 -40.88 24.54
C SER A 733 -28.08 -40.05 23.51
N PRO A 734 -27.56 -38.89 23.05
CA PRO A 734 -28.21 -38.12 21.99
C PRO A 734 -27.68 -38.55 20.63
N ASN A 735 -28.52 -39.28 19.88
CA ASN A 735 -28.47 -39.32 18.43
C ASN A 735 -29.71 -38.56 17.93
N SER A 736 -29.51 -37.39 17.30
CA SER A 736 -30.59 -36.69 16.59
C SER A 736 -30.07 -36.14 15.25
N SER A 737 -30.13 -36.99 14.23
CA SER A 737 -30.60 -36.62 12.90
C SER A 737 -32.08 -36.18 13.01
N GLY A 738 -32.60 -35.14 12.35
CA GLY A 738 -32.11 -34.23 11.32
C GLY A 738 -33.33 -33.53 10.71
N ILE A 739 -33.15 -32.42 9.97
CA ILE A 739 -34.21 -31.86 9.10
C ILE A 739 -33.59 -31.26 7.83
N PHE A 740 -32.84 -32.03 7.04
CA PHE A 740 -32.69 -31.80 5.59
C PHE A 740 -32.23 -33.10 4.90
N SER A 741 -33.07 -34.12 4.94
CA SER A 741 -32.92 -35.30 4.08
C SER A 741 -34.28 -35.89 3.77
N ARG A 742 -34.96 -35.36 2.75
CA ARG A 742 -35.96 -36.06 1.92
C ARG A 742 -36.52 -35.07 0.91
N PHE A 743 -35.95 -35.09 -0.29
CA PHE A 743 -36.70 -35.15 -1.55
C PHE A 743 -35.74 -35.68 -2.62
N ARG A 744 -35.84 -36.98 -2.90
CA ARG A 744 -35.24 -37.63 -4.06
C ARG A 744 -36.21 -38.70 -4.56
N THR A 745 -36.61 -38.56 -5.82
CA THR A 745 -37.14 -39.52 -6.84
C THR A 745 -37.79 -38.63 -7.91
N GLN A 746 -37.66 -38.75 -9.23
CA GLN A 746 -37.40 -39.87 -10.14
C GLN A 746 -36.97 -39.29 -11.52
N SER A 747 -36.52 -40.16 -12.42
CA SER A 747 -35.84 -39.94 -13.70
C SER A 747 -36.71 -39.72 -14.97
N PHE A 748 -36.07 -39.14 -16.01
CA PHE A 748 -36.30 -39.17 -17.49
C PHE A 748 -37.21 -38.10 -18.15
N PRO A 749 -37.04 -37.75 -19.46
CA PRO A 749 -36.01 -38.15 -20.45
C PRO A 749 -35.33 -36.98 -21.21
N ALA A 750 -34.32 -37.34 -22.01
CA ALA A 750 -33.63 -36.49 -22.99
C ALA A 750 -34.53 -36.12 -24.18
N ILE A 751 -34.52 -34.85 -24.59
CA ILE A 751 -35.10 -34.36 -25.85
C ILE A 751 -33.97 -33.77 -26.71
N ARG A 752 -33.91 -34.29 -27.94
CA ARG A 752 -32.99 -33.98 -29.04
C ARG A 752 -33.22 -32.56 -29.59
N SER A 753 -32.15 -31.86 -29.97
CA SER A 753 -32.23 -30.76 -30.93
C SER A 753 -32.16 -31.29 -32.37
N PRO A 754 -32.99 -30.82 -33.31
CA PRO A 754 -32.96 -31.25 -34.70
C PRO A 754 -32.07 -30.34 -35.57
N PHE A 755 -31.76 -30.86 -36.77
CA PHE A 755 -31.10 -30.22 -37.93
C PHE A 755 -29.57 -30.34 -38.08
N SER A 756 -29.21 -31.58 -38.44
CA SER A 756 -28.47 -31.97 -39.65
C SER A 756 -28.12 -30.88 -40.68
N GLY A 757 -26.86 -30.93 -41.13
CA GLY A 757 -26.37 -30.37 -42.39
C GLY A 757 -25.13 -31.12 -42.86
N ASN A 758 -25.35 -32.21 -43.61
CA ASN A 758 -24.39 -33.03 -44.35
C ASN A 758 -23.30 -32.22 -45.09
N ASN A 759 -22.06 -32.72 -45.12
CA ASN A 759 -21.56 -33.37 -46.33
C ASN A 759 -20.27 -34.19 -46.17
N LYS A 760 -20.32 -35.32 -46.88
CA LYS A 760 -19.35 -36.40 -47.05
C LYS A 760 -18.09 -35.96 -47.77
N THR A 761 -16.96 -36.62 -47.52
CA THR A 761 -16.26 -37.58 -48.41
C THR A 761 -14.94 -38.01 -47.75
N LYS A 762 -14.76 -39.30 -47.41
CA LYS A 762 -14.07 -40.36 -48.21
C LYS A 762 -12.62 -39.95 -48.53
N LEU A 763 -11.55 -40.74 -48.38
CA LEU A 763 -11.32 -42.18 -48.18
C LEU A 763 -9.77 -42.30 -48.11
N HIS A 764 -9.19 -43.01 -47.14
CA HIS A 764 -8.48 -44.27 -47.40
C HIS A 764 -7.88 -44.86 -46.13
N VAL A 765 -8.20 -46.14 -45.94
CA VAL A 765 -7.69 -47.08 -44.96
C VAL A 765 -6.45 -47.78 -45.55
N LYS A 766 -5.40 -47.99 -44.75
CA LYS A 766 -4.81 -49.33 -44.53
C LYS A 766 -3.80 -49.36 -43.37
N GLU A 767 -4.23 -50.05 -42.32
CA GLU A 767 -3.56 -51.10 -41.54
C GLU A 767 -2.03 -51.09 -41.36
N GLY A 768 -1.62 -51.23 -40.10
CA GLY A 768 -0.27 -51.63 -39.71
C GLY A 768 -0.07 -51.56 -38.20
N SER A 769 -0.46 -52.62 -37.51
CA SER A 769 -0.20 -52.92 -36.10
C SER A 769 1.28 -52.76 -35.70
N VAL A 770 1.55 -52.33 -34.46
CA VAL A 770 2.24 -53.10 -33.39
C VAL A 770 2.60 -52.16 -32.24
N ALA A 771 2.49 -52.71 -31.03
CA ALA A 771 2.59 -52.14 -29.70
C ALA A 771 3.87 -51.34 -29.35
N GLY A 772 3.70 -50.42 -28.40
CA GLY A 772 4.75 -49.96 -27.49
C GLY A 772 4.77 -48.45 -27.27
N ASP A 773 3.88 -47.91 -26.43
CA ASP A 773 3.99 -46.52 -25.95
C ASP A 773 4.32 -46.50 -24.45
N GLU A 774 5.55 -46.05 -24.19
CA GLU A 774 6.02 -45.53 -22.92
C GLU A 774 5.27 -44.24 -22.56
N ALA A 775 4.79 -44.16 -21.32
CA ALA A 775 4.11 -42.99 -20.80
C ALA A 775 5.12 -41.88 -20.46
N TRP A 776 5.12 -40.80 -21.24
CA TRP A 776 5.65 -39.49 -20.84
C TRP A 776 4.47 -38.62 -20.35
N SER A 777 4.49 -38.27 -19.07
CA SER A 777 3.54 -37.35 -18.45
C SER A 777 3.99 -35.90 -18.64
N THR A 778 3.22 -35.13 -19.40
CA THR A 778 3.25 -33.67 -19.44
C THR A 778 2.20 -33.12 -18.48
N ASP A 779 2.64 -32.62 -17.31
CA ASP A 779 1.83 -31.76 -16.45
C ASP A 779 2.03 -30.30 -16.89
N SER A 780 1.05 -29.76 -17.61
CA SER A 780 0.93 -28.35 -17.95
C SER A 780 -0.09 -27.72 -17.00
N SER A 781 0.38 -27.18 -15.87
CA SER A 781 -0.44 -26.39 -14.94
C SER A 781 -0.61 -24.98 -15.50
N SER A 782 -1.82 -24.67 -15.95
CA SER A 782 -2.26 -23.34 -16.37
C SER A 782 -2.65 -22.48 -15.15
N ASP A 783 -1.93 -21.39 -14.92
CA ASP A 783 -2.31 -20.32 -14.00
C ASP A 783 -3.42 -19.44 -14.62
N GLU A 784 -4.66 -19.70 -14.21
CA GLU A 784 -5.84 -18.87 -14.51
C GLU A 784 -6.07 -17.86 -13.36
N GLU A 785 -5.62 -16.61 -13.50
CA GLU A 785 -5.87 -15.52 -12.54
C GLU A 785 -7.15 -14.74 -12.93
N PHE A 786 -8.28 -15.17 -12.37
CA PHE A 786 -9.59 -14.53 -12.55
C PHE A 786 -9.79 -13.27 -11.68
N SER A 787 -10.68 -12.41 -12.16
CA SER A 787 -11.14 -11.14 -11.57
C SER A 787 -11.49 -11.19 -10.08
N LEU A 788 -10.88 -10.29 -9.30
CA LEU A 788 -11.22 -10.00 -7.90
C LEU A 788 -12.60 -9.33 -7.78
N GLN A 789 -13.66 -10.13 -7.84
CA GLN A 789 -14.95 -9.75 -7.27
C GLN A 789 -15.71 -10.90 -6.60
N GLU A 790 -15.20 -12.14 -6.61
CA GLU A 790 -15.98 -13.29 -6.14
C GLU A 790 -15.21 -14.41 -5.42
N GLN A 791 -14.08 -14.12 -4.77
CA GLN A 791 -13.42 -15.06 -3.85
C GLN A 791 -12.90 -14.34 -2.60
N ARG A 792 -13.81 -14.08 -1.66
CA ARG A 792 -13.48 -13.81 -0.26
C ARG A 792 -14.33 -14.67 0.65
N HIS A 793 -14.25 -15.98 0.46
CA HIS A 793 -14.74 -16.93 1.45
C HIS A 793 -13.71 -18.05 1.59
N LEU A 794 -13.42 -18.41 2.85
CA LEU A 794 -12.54 -19.48 3.36
C LEU A 794 -11.14 -19.02 3.82
N HIS A 795 -11.02 -18.79 5.14
CA HIS A 795 -9.76 -18.89 5.88
C HIS A 795 -9.95 -19.87 7.04
N HIS A 796 -9.14 -20.93 7.08
CA HIS A 796 -8.84 -21.73 8.27
C HIS A 796 -7.53 -21.25 8.90
N PRO A 797 -7.36 -21.35 10.24
CA PRO A 797 -6.12 -21.00 10.91
C PRO A 797 -5.10 -22.16 10.86
N SER A 798 -3.87 -21.86 10.46
CA SER A 798 -2.73 -22.79 10.51
C SER A 798 -2.15 -22.88 11.92
N VAL A 799 -2.26 -24.06 12.55
CA VAL A 799 -1.45 -24.50 13.69
C VAL A 799 -0.67 -25.71 13.19
N LEU A 800 0.65 -25.59 13.05
CA LEU A 800 1.55 -26.71 12.84
C LEU A 800 2.51 -26.76 14.04
N ASN A 801 2.22 -27.67 14.97
CA ASN A 801 3.15 -28.14 15.98
C ASN A 801 4.06 -29.19 15.31
N LEU A 802 5.36 -28.97 15.34
CA LEU A 802 6.36 -30.00 15.09
C LEU A 802 7.01 -30.33 16.44
N GLU A 803 6.70 -31.52 16.98
CA GLU A 803 7.49 -32.15 18.03
C GLU A 803 8.67 -32.93 17.39
N PRO A 804 9.82 -33.02 18.07
CA PRO A 804 10.97 -33.77 17.60
C PRO A 804 10.83 -35.26 17.95
N MET A 805 11.13 -36.15 16.99
CA MET A 805 11.30 -37.59 17.24
C MET A 805 12.75 -37.90 17.61
N ASP A 806 12.89 -38.66 18.69
CA ASP A 806 14.10 -39.29 19.22
C ASP A 806 14.82 -40.14 18.15
N GLU A 807 16.13 -39.93 17.99
CA GLU A 807 17.03 -40.93 17.40
C GLU A 807 17.75 -41.67 18.53
N GLY A 808 17.41 -42.94 18.69
CA GLY A 808 18.12 -43.91 19.52
C GLY A 808 19.09 -44.75 18.69
N ASP A 809 20.26 -44.99 19.29
CA ASP A 809 21.37 -45.84 18.87
C ASP A 809 20.99 -47.18 18.20
N SER A 810 21.73 -47.54 17.14
CA SER A 810 22.51 -48.79 17.11
C SER A 810 23.36 -48.94 15.83
N SER A 811 24.68 -48.76 16.00
CA SER A 811 25.79 -49.59 15.50
C SER A 811 25.56 -50.64 14.40
N PHE A 812 26.37 -50.64 13.32
CA PHE A 812 27.49 -51.57 13.05
C PHE A 812 28.00 -51.45 11.58
N GLU A 813 29.33 -51.50 11.40
CA GLU A 813 30.19 -51.97 10.27
C GLU A 813 29.67 -51.96 8.82
N GLY A 814 30.43 -51.65 7.76
CA GLY A 814 31.86 -51.46 7.54
C GLY A 814 32.16 -51.53 6.03
N GLN A 815 33.32 -50.97 5.62
CA GLN A 815 34.15 -51.27 4.42
C GLN A 815 33.53 -51.13 3.01
N ALA A 816 34.00 -50.14 2.22
CA ALA A 816 35.02 -50.25 1.15
C ALA A 816 34.35 -50.62 -0.19
N GLU A 817 34.25 -49.72 -1.17
CA GLU A 817 35.29 -49.26 -2.12
C GLU A 817 34.91 -47.92 -2.77
#